data_AF-A0A6J1G9X2-F1
#
_entry.id   AF-A0A6J1G9X2-F1
#
_cell.length_a   1.000
_cell.length_b   1.000
_cell.length_c   1.000
_cell.angle_alpha   90.00
_cell.angle_beta   90.00
_cell.angle_gamma   90.00
#
_symmetry.space_group_name_H-M   'P 1'
#
loop_
_entity.id
_entity.type
_entity.pdbx_description
1 polymer ?
#
loop_
_entity_poly.entity_id
_entity_poly.type
_entity_poly.pdbx_seq_one_letter_code
_entity_poly.pdbx_strand_id
1 'polypeptide(L)'
;MSVQFDDLFKKAWEEEAIVSVEDGVCSGESPKAESIKLEVQVNELEGTSIAPALEKSVLDEILSLDSGGLSLRSDQATDHGREQKKEAWVVVGGREEISLHFHELVPDMALDFPFELDTFQKEAIYHLEKGDSVFVAAHTSAGKTVVAEYAFALATKHCTRAVYTAPIKTISNQKYRDFCGKFDVGLLTGDVSLRPEASCLIMTTEILRSMLYRGADIIRDIEWVIFDEVHYVNDVERGVVWEEVIIMLPRHINIVLLSATVPNTIEFADWIGRTKQKRIHVTGTTKRPVPLEHCIFYSGESYKICENEIFLSHGLKAAKDASKKKTSSVASGSHVGASASNDGARNRKNESFNRIKQNKHSGSQNLGNFSGTSWGNQKNGDSQNNWGSRRSDASSWLLLINKLSKRSLLPVVIFCFSKNRCDKSADSIYSIDLTSSSEKSEIRVFCDKAFSRLKGSDRTLPQIVRVQGLLHRGIGVHHAGLLPIVKEVVEMLFCRGVIKVLFSTETFAMGVNAPARTVVFDTLRKFDGKEFRQLLPGEYTQMAGRAGRRGLDKIGTVIVMCRDKIPEEKDLKRVIVGSATKLESQFRLTYIMILHLLRVEELKVEDMLKRSFAEFHAQKKLPEKQQLLMRKLAQPTRTVECIKGEPAIEEYYDLYAEAEKNSNQVSEAVMQSSAIQQFLTPGRVVVVKSQSDKDHLLSVIVKALPMASRQYIVLVLKPDSPPVQSSSSDDSVKKKEDFPQGYFMVPKSKRGLENDYYSPSTRKGSGVVNIRLPHAGAAAGVSYEVRGVDAKEFVCVCNKKIQLNPGRLLEDVNNVAYSQTVQQLLDIKSDGKFPPALDPLKDLKLKDVNLVEAYKGWTGLVLKMVANKCHGCIKLGEHLKLAAEIKKHKEEVNNLKFQMSDEALQQMPDFQGRIDVLKEIGCINADLVVQIKGRVACEMNSGEELICTECLFENQLDDLEPEEAVALMSAFVFQQRNTSEPSLTPKLSMAKKRLYETAIRLGKLQAQFRLPVDCEEYARDNLKFGLVEVVYEWAKGTPFADICELTDVPEGMIVRTIVRLDETCREFKNAAAIMGNSALHKKMETASNAIKRDIVFSASLYITGL
;
A
#
# COMPACT_ATOMS: atom_id res chain seq x y z
N MET A 1 14.77 -7.83 43.31
CA MET A 1 14.93 -9.25 43.66
C MET A 1 15.05 -10.04 42.37
N SER A 2 16.21 -10.60 42.12
CA SER A 2 16.53 -11.43 40.95
C SER A 2 16.15 -12.88 41.25
N VAL A 3 14.96 -13.30 40.84
CA VAL A 3 14.64 -14.73 40.77
C VAL A 3 15.00 -15.16 39.35
N GLN A 4 15.94 -16.09 39.24
CA GLN A 4 16.45 -16.58 37.97
C GLN A 4 15.31 -17.27 37.22
N PHE A 5 15.02 -16.76 36.01
CA PHE A 5 14.01 -17.27 35.08
C PHE A 5 14.20 -18.75 34.70
N ASP A 6 15.39 -19.32 34.97
CA ASP A 6 15.73 -20.71 34.68
C ASP A 6 15.37 -21.68 35.85
N ASP A 7 15.16 -21.19 37.07
CA ASP A 7 14.93 -22.05 38.26
C ASP A 7 13.49 -22.59 38.37
N LEU A 8 12.52 -21.91 37.75
CA LEU A 8 11.13 -22.40 37.68
C LEU A 8 10.99 -23.62 36.76
N PHE A 9 11.87 -23.74 35.75
CA PHE A 9 11.81 -24.83 34.77
C PHE A 9 12.41 -26.14 35.30
N LYS A 10 13.38 -26.07 36.22
CA LYS A 10 14.01 -27.27 36.81
C LYS A 10 13.04 -28.08 37.67
N LYS A 11 12.13 -27.39 38.38
CA LYS A 11 11.12 -28.04 39.24
C LYS A 11 10.04 -28.79 38.47
N ALA A 12 9.61 -28.29 37.31
CA ALA A 12 8.59 -28.95 36.51
C ALA A 12 9.10 -30.24 35.84
N TRP A 13 10.40 -30.30 35.51
CA TRP A 13 11.01 -31.46 34.85
C TRP A 13 11.46 -32.57 35.82
N GLU A 14 11.79 -32.23 37.06
CA GLU A 14 12.17 -33.23 38.08
C GLU A 14 10.95 -33.99 38.64
N GLU A 15 9.74 -33.43 38.56
CA GLU A 15 8.50 -34.10 39.01
C GLU A 15 7.93 -35.09 37.97
N GLU A 16 8.26 -34.97 36.68
CA GLU A 16 7.81 -35.91 35.64
C GLU A 16 8.73 -37.13 35.44
N ALA A 17 9.91 -37.15 36.08
CA ALA A 17 10.91 -38.22 35.90
C ALA A 17 10.77 -39.43 36.87
N ILE A 18 9.78 -39.45 37.77
CA ILE A 18 9.70 -40.48 38.84
C ILE A 18 8.61 -41.55 38.61
N VAL A 19 7.80 -41.49 37.55
CA VAL A 19 6.78 -42.53 37.30
C VAL A 19 7.03 -43.24 35.98
N SER A 20 7.96 -44.21 35.96
CA SER A 20 7.93 -45.32 34.99
C SER A 20 9.04 -46.36 35.24
N VAL A 21 8.91 -47.19 36.28
CA VAL A 21 9.44 -48.56 36.26
C VAL A 21 8.56 -49.42 37.17
N GLU A 22 7.77 -50.35 36.62
CA GLU A 22 7.69 -51.76 37.05
C GLU A 22 6.70 -52.56 36.17
N ASP A 23 7.18 -53.71 35.70
CA ASP A 23 6.57 -54.69 34.79
C ASP A 23 5.42 -55.52 35.40
N GLY A 24 4.58 -56.15 34.57
CA GLY A 24 3.81 -57.35 35.00
C GLY A 24 2.61 -57.86 34.18
N VAL A 25 2.86 -58.59 33.07
CA VAL A 25 2.33 -59.94 32.72
C VAL A 25 0.80 -60.25 32.57
N CYS A 26 0.46 -60.71 31.34
CA CYS A 26 -0.47 -61.77 30.83
C CYS A 26 -2.03 -61.76 30.88
N SER A 27 -2.56 -62.29 29.75
CA SER A 27 -3.82 -63.03 29.49
C SER A 27 -5.12 -62.21 29.46
N GLY A 28 -6.13 -62.44 28.61
CA GLY A 28 -6.45 -63.45 27.60
C GLY A 28 -7.94 -63.30 27.25
N GLU A 29 -8.33 -63.71 26.03
CA GLU A 29 -9.70 -64.05 25.58
C GLU A 29 -10.71 -62.95 25.16
N SER A 30 -11.06 -63.02 23.87
CA SER A 30 -12.35 -62.71 23.22
C SER A 30 -13.50 -63.57 23.81
N PRO A 31 -14.83 -63.33 23.63
CA PRO A 31 -15.40 -63.15 22.27
C PRO A 31 -16.79 -62.44 22.12
N LYS A 32 -17.21 -62.40 20.84
CA LYS A 32 -18.57 -62.47 20.27
C LYS A 32 -19.34 -61.20 19.90
N ALA A 33 -19.65 -61.20 18.60
CA ALA A 33 -20.62 -60.40 17.88
C ALA A 33 -22.06 -60.88 18.12
N GLU A 34 -23.02 -59.97 17.93
CA GLU A 34 -24.36 -60.29 17.44
C GLU A 34 -24.90 -59.14 16.59
N SER A 35 -25.53 -59.52 15.48
CA SER A 35 -26.02 -58.72 14.37
C SER A 35 -27.55 -58.76 14.32
N ILE A 36 -28.26 -57.65 14.08
CA ILE A 36 -29.68 -57.69 13.65
C ILE A 36 -30.01 -56.59 12.61
N LYS A 37 -30.14 -57.07 11.36
CA LYS A 37 -31.10 -56.82 10.25
C LYS A 37 -31.72 -55.45 9.92
N LEU A 38 -31.66 -55.18 8.61
CA LEU A 38 -32.51 -54.32 7.75
C LEU A 38 -33.97 -54.81 7.67
N GLU A 39 -34.91 -53.86 7.48
CA GLU A 39 -36.07 -54.03 6.59
C GLU A 39 -36.44 -52.70 5.90
N VAL A 40 -36.84 -52.84 4.63
CA VAL A 40 -37.34 -51.83 3.68
C VAL A 40 -38.85 -52.01 3.56
N GLN A 41 -39.61 -50.92 3.48
CA GLN A 41 -40.94 -50.94 2.85
C GLN A 41 -41.12 -49.74 1.92
N VAL A 42 -41.50 -50.06 0.69
CA VAL A 42 -41.93 -49.19 -0.41
C VAL A 42 -43.46 -49.18 -0.41
N ASN A 43 -44.08 -48.03 -0.67
CA ASN A 43 -45.41 -47.96 -1.27
C ASN A 43 -45.47 -46.74 -2.22
N GLU A 44 -45.75 -47.01 -3.49
CA GLU A 44 -46.16 -46.05 -4.51
C GLU A 44 -47.66 -45.76 -4.40
N LEU A 45 -48.10 -44.56 -4.81
CA LEU A 45 -49.30 -44.30 -5.62
C LEU A 45 -49.44 -42.80 -5.99
N GLU A 46 -49.31 -42.54 -7.30
CA GLU A 46 -49.97 -41.58 -8.20
C GLU A 46 -50.35 -40.13 -7.77
N GLY A 47 -49.73 -39.16 -8.48
CA GLY A 47 -50.43 -38.30 -9.45
C GLY A 47 -51.20 -37.06 -8.98
N THR A 48 -50.56 -35.88 -9.00
CA THR A 48 -51.24 -34.63 -9.41
C THR A 48 -50.25 -33.57 -9.90
N SER A 49 -50.58 -32.96 -11.03
CA SER A 49 -49.83 -31.97 -11.81
C SER A 49 -49.63 -30.63 -11.10
N ILE A 50 -48.39 -30.11 -11.02
CA ILE A 50 -48.13 -28.69 -10.72
C ILE A 50 -46.98 -28.17 -11.61
N ALA A 51 -47.24 -27.02 -12.25
CA ALA A 51 -46.41 -26.27 -13.19
C ALA A 51 -45.07 -25.76 -12.59
N PRO A 52 -44.08 -25.35 -13.42
CA PRO A 52 -42.75 -24.99 -12.93
C PRO A 52 -42.79 -23.66 -12.16
N ALA A 53 -42.24 -23.68 -10.94
CA ALA A 53 -42.13 -22.51 -10.08
C ALA A 53 -41.00 -21.58 -10.57
N LEU A 54 -41.38 -20.33 -10.81
CA LEU A 54 -40.54 -19.18 -11.07
C LEU A 54 -39.66 -18.88 -9.84
N GLU A 55 -38.35 -18.72 -10.04
CA GLU A 55 -37.41 -18.29 -9.01
C GLU A 55 -37.87 -16.97 -8.35
N LYS A 56 -38.17 -17.02 -7.04
CA LYS A 56 -38.39 -15.82 -6.23
C LYS A 56 -37.06 -15.32 -5.70
N SER A 57 -36.72 -14.08 -6.06
CA SER A 57 -35.55 -13.38 -5.55
C SER A 57 -35.71 -12.99 -4.08
N VAL A 58 -34.59 -12.95 -3.36
CA VAL A 58 -34.38 -12.53 -1.95
C VAL A 58 -35.05 -11.19 -1.57
N LEU A 59 -35.50 -10.40 -2.55
CA LEU A 59 -36.23 -9.15 -2.37
C LEU A 59 -37.64 -9.34 -1.75
N ASP A 60 -38.30 -10.48 -1.94
CA ASP A 60 -39.67 -10.70 -1.44
C ASP A 60 -39.72 -11.14 0.04
N GLU A 61 -38.68 -11.79 0.56
CA GLU A 61 -38.60 -12.20 1.98
C GLU A 61 -38.35 -11.02 2.92
N ILE A 62 -37.66 -9.98 2.45
CA ILE A 62 -37.41 -8.77 3.25
C ILE A 62 -38.66 -7.89 3.35
N LEU A 63 -39.56 -7.95 2.36
CA LEU A 63 -40.79 -7.15 2.32
C LEU A 63 -41.95 -7.75 3.13
N SER A 64 -41.87 -9.02 3.54
CA SER A 64 -42.95 -9.72 4.24
C SER A 64 -42.85 -9.68 5.77
N LEU A 65 -41.78 -9.11 6.34
CA LEU A 65 -41.59 -9.00 7.80
C LEU A 65 -42.17 -7.72 8.44
N ASP A 66 -42.70 -6.77 7.66
CA ASP A 66 -43.12 -5.45 8.18
C ASP A 66 -44.62 -5.12 7.95
N SER A 67 -45.47 -6.12 7.73
CA SER A 67 -46.92 -5.92 7.57
C SER A 67 -47.76 -6.69 8.59
N GLY A 68 -47.72 -6.23 9.84
CA GLY A 68 -48.54 -6.73 10.96
C GLY A 68 -49.29 -5.63 11.71
N GLY A 69 -50.49 -5.29 11.22
CA GLY A 69 -51.67 -4.93 12.01
C GLY A 69 -51.64 -3.74 13.00
N LEU A 70 -52.16 -2.59 12.56
CA LEU A 70 -52.72 -1.54 13.42
C LEU A 70 -54.07 -1.99 14.02
N SER A 71 -54.18 -2.07 15.35
CA SER A 71 -55.46 -1.95 16.05
C SER A 71 -55.35 -0.99 17.24
N LEU A 72 -56.16 0.05 17.21
CA LEU A 72 -56.28 1.14 18.18
C LEU A 72 -56.65 0.65 19.59
N ARG A 73 -55.92 1.15 20.60
CA ARG A 73 -56.48 1.52 21.92
C ARG A 73 -55.64 2.63 22.55
N SER A 74 -56.33 3.64 23.07
CA SER A 74 -55.83 4.84 23.72
C SER A 74 -55.06 4.54 25.00
N ASP A 75 -53.99 5.27 25.28
CA ASP A 75 -53.90 6.13 26.47
C ASP A 75 -52.59 6.94 26.50
N GLN A 76 -52.68 8.10 27.14
CA GLN A 76 -51.73 9.20 27.16
C GLN A 76 -50.44 8.86 27.93
N ALA A 77 -49.25 9.16 27.37
CA ALA A 77 -48.10 9.71 28.10
C ALA A 77 -46.89 10.00 27.19
N THR A 78 -46.46 11.26 27.24
CA THR A 78 -45.09 11.80 27.04
C THR A 78 -44.33 11.47 25.75
N ASP A 79 -44.21 12.54 24.96
CA ASP A 79 -43.37 12.74 23.78
C ASP A 79 -41.87 12.53 24.07
N HIS A 80 -41.32 11.43 23.57
CA HIS A 80 -39.91 11.29 23.25
C HIS A 80 -39.79 10.67 21.85
N GLY A 81 -39.51 11.53 20.87
CA GLY A 81 -39.19 11.14 19.50
C GLY A 81 -38.10 10.07 19.46
N ARG A 82 -38.48 8.84 19.10
CA ARG A 82 -37.54 7.81 18.66
C ARG A 82 -37.10 8.15 17.23
N GLU A 83 -36.03 8.91 17.11
CA GLU A 83 -35.14 8.74 15.96
C GLU A 83 -34.63 7.29 16.01
N GLN A 84 -34.91 6.50 14.97
CA GLN A 84 -34.24 5.22 14.75
C GLN A 84 -32.73 5.48 14.71
N LYS A 85 -32.04 5.26 15.83
CA LYS A 85 -30.57 5.32 15.90
C LYS A 85 -30.02 4.30 14.91
N LYS A 86 -29.36 4.77 13.85
CA LYS A 86 -28.48 3.94 13.00
C LYS A 86 -27.60 3.09 13.93
N GLU A 87 -27.75 1.77 13.91
CA GLU A 87 -26.92 0.88 14.73
C GLU A 87 -25.46 1.04 14.30
N ALA A 88 -24.66 1.65 15.17
CA ALA A 88 -23.22 1.75 14.98
C ALA A 88 -22.58 0.43 15.38
N TRP A 89 -21.90 -0.24 14.45
CA TRP A 89 -21.14 -1.47 14.71
C TRP A 89 -19.93 -1.25 15.62
N VAL A 90 -19.48 0.01 15.74
CA VAL A 90 -18.34 0.40 16.56
C VAL A 90 -18.79 1.18 17.78
N VAL A 91 -18.27 0.78 18.92
CA VAL A 91 -18.39 1.52 20.17
C VAL A 91 -16.99 1.96 20.57
N VAL A 92 -16.79 3.26 20.73
CA VAL A 92 -15.51 3.82 21.18
C VAL A 92 -15.50 3.81 22.71
N GLY A 93 -14.46 3.22 23.29
CA GLY A 93 -14.19 3.20 24.73
C GLY A 93 -13.86 4.60 25.30
N GLY A 94 -13.71 4.71 26.61
CA GLY A 94 -13.54 5.99 27.31
C GLY A 94 -14.60 6.27 28.37
N ARG A 95 -15.20 5.24 28.97
CA ARG A 95 -16.04 5.43 30.17
C ARG A 95 -15.16 5.15 31.38
N GLU A 96 -14.58 6.20 31.95
CA GLU A 96 -13.78 6.13 33.20
C GLU A 96 -14.51 5.34 34.31
N GLU A 97 -15.85 5.36 34.29
CA GLU A 97 -16.75 4.58 35.14
C GLU A 97 -16.45 3.07 35.17
N ILE A 98 -16.12 2.44 34.02
CA ILE A 98 -15.83 1.00 33.92
C ILE A 98 -14.51 0.69 34.64
N SER A 99 -13.52 1.57 34.50
CA SER A 99 -12.23 1.39 35.15
C SER A 99 -12.32 1.57 36.67
N LEU A 100 -13.23 2.42 37.16
CA LEU A 100 -13.42 2.68 38.58
C LEU A 100 -14.16 1.54 39.30
N HIS A 101 -15.16 0.93 38.65
CA HIS A 101 -15.97 -0.17 39.22
C HIS A 101 -15.58 -1.53 38.63
N PHE A 102 -14.35 -1.69 38.16
CA PHE A 102 -13.93 -2.89 37.41
C PHE A 102 -14.14 -4.20 38.20
N HIS A 103 -13.77 -4.23 39.48
CA HIS A 103 -13.92 -5.42 40.33
C HIS A 103 -15.38 -5.74 40.70
N GLU A 104 -16.30 -4.77 40.57
CA GLU A 104 -17.74 -5.02 40.72
C GLU A 104 -18.33 -5.58 39.42
N LEU A 105 -17.84 -5.09 38.28
CA LEU A 105 -18.30 -5.47 36.94
C LEU A 105 -17.78 -6.84 36.49
N VAL A 106 -16.57 -7.21 36.92
CA VAL A 106 -15.92 -8.51 36.63
C VAL A 106 -15.48 -9.12 37.96
N PRO A 107 -16.41 -9.75 38.71
CA PRO A 107 -16.11 -10.30 40.03
C PRO A 107 -15.29 -11.59 39.98
N ASP A 108 -15.45 -12.40 38.93
CA ASP A 108 -14.76 -13.68 38.75
C ASP A 108 -13.87 -13.64 37.50
N MET A 109 -12.67 -13.09 37.64
CA MET A 109 -11.73 -12.95 36.54
C MET A 109 -11.17 -14.31 36.11
N ALA A 110 -11.08 -14.55 34.80
CA ALA A 110 -10.46 -15.76 34.27
C ALA A 110 -8.95 -15.87 34.59
N LEU A 111 -8.26 -14.75 34.82
CA LEU A 111 -6.84 -14.68 35.15
C LEU A 111 -6.51 -13.46 36.02
N ASP A 112 -5.82 -13.69 37.13
CA ASP A 112 -5.30 -12.63 38.00
C ASP A 112 -3.90 -12.18 37.57
N PHE A 113 -3.65 -10.87 37.66
CA PHE A 113 -2.34 -10.27 37.34
C PHE A 113 -1.65 -9.74 38.60
N PRO A 114 -0.32 -9.91 38.74
CA PRO A 114 0.44 -9.46 39.92
C PRO A 114 0.70 -7.94 39.94
N PHE A 115 0.09 -7.18 39.04
CA PHE A 115 0.24 -5.73 38.89
C PHE A 115 -1.10 -5.09 38.56
N GLU A 116 -1.23 -3.79 38.85
CA GLU A 116 -2.45 -3.06 38.52
C GLU A 116 -2.58 -2.87 36.99
N LEU A 117 -3.77 -3.19 36.48
CA LEU A 117 -4.12 -3.04 35.07
C LEU A 117 -4.36 -1.57 34.70
N ASP A 118 -3.86 -1.19 33.53
CA ASP A 118 -4.11 0.13 32.93
C ASP A 118 -5.60 0.27 32.55
N THR A 119 -6.11 1.50 32.46
CA THR A 119 -7.54 1.78 32.19
C THR A 119 -8.06 1.08 30.93
N PHE A 120 -7.30 1.15 29.83
CA PHE A 120 -7.67 0.51 28.57
C PHE A 120 -7.63 -1.02 28.64
N GLN A 121 -6.81 -1.61 29.53
CA GLN A 121 -6.76 -3.06 29.74
C GLN A 121 -7.99 -3.54 30.49
N LYS A 122 -8.40 -2.80 31.54
CA LYS A 122 -9.65 -3.05 32.30
C LYS A 122 -10.88 -2.97 31.38
N GLU A 123 -10.96 -1.94 30.55
CA GLU A 123 -12.04 -1.82 29.56
C GLU A 123 -12.07 -2.99 28.57
N ALA A 124 -10.91 -3.36 28.00
CA ALA A 124 -10.82 -4.46 27.06
C ALA A 124 -11.30 -5.78 27.70
N ILE A 125 -10.83 -6.10 28.90
CA ILE A 125 -11.19 -7.31 29.63
C ILE A 125 -12.69 -7.36 29.93
N TYR A 126 -13.28 -6.25 30.38
CA TYR A 126 -14.73 -6.17 30.61
C TYR A 126 -15.55 -6.52 29.36
N HIS A 127 -15.11 -6.06 28.19
CA HIS A 127 -15.79 -6.39 26.94
C HIS A 127 -15.56 -7.83 26.47
N LEU A 128 -14.38 -8.40 26.76
CA LEU A 128 -14.12 -9.82 26.49
C LEU A 128 -15.03 -10.75 27.31
N GLU A 129 -15.23 -10.45 28.60
CA GLU A 129 -16.16 -11.19 29.48
C GLU A 129 -17.62 -11.14 29.01
N LYS A 130 -18.00 -10.09 28.26
CA LYS A 130 -19.32 -10.02 27.60
C LYS A 130 -19.43 -10.82 26.31
N GLY A 131 -18.33 -11.36 25.80
CA GLY A 131 -18.25 -12.00 24.50
C GLY A 131 -18.20 -11.01 23.32
N ASP A 132 -17.88 -9.74 23.56
CA ASP A 132 -17.74 -8.73 22.50
C ASP A 132 -16.33 -8.76 21.89
N SER A 133 -16.23 -8.43 20.60
CA SER A 133 -14.93 -8.27 19.93
C SER A 133 -14.27 -6.94 20.30
N VAL A 134 -12.94 -6.92 20.40
CA VAL A 134 -12.18 -5.76 20.91
C VAL A 134 -11.04 -5.41 19.97
N PHE A 135 -10.85 -4.11 19.71
CA PHE A 135 -9.69 -3.56 19.04
C PHE A 135 -8.91 -2.64 19.98
N VAL A 136 -7.71 -3.09 20.36
CA VAL A 136 -6.74 -2.36 21.19
C VAL A 136 -5.68 -1.68 20.32
N ALA A 137 -5.67 -0.34 20.32
CA ALA A 137 -4.64 0.46 19.67
C ALA A 137 -3.73 1.15 20.69
N ALA A 138 -2.53 0.60 20.89
CA ALA A 138 -1.59 1.11 21.89
C ALA A 138 -0.12 0.85 21.49
N HIS A 139 0.81 1.59 22.08
CA HIS A 139 2.25 1.38 21.86
C HIS A 139 2.68 -0.06 22.24
N THR A 140 3.75 -0.58 21.63
CA THR A 140 4.27 -1.94 21.93
C THR A 140 4.62 -2.12 23.41
N SER A 141 5.14 -1.09 24.06
CA SER A 141 5.47 -1.08 25.50
C SER A 141 4.26 -0.91 26.43
N ALA A 142 3.04 -0.68 25.90
CA ALA A 142 1.84 -0.44 26.71
C ALA A 142 1.30 -1.71 27.40
N GLY A 143 1.76 -2.90 27.01
CA GLY A 143 1.29 -4.16 27.61
C GLY A 143 0.04 -4.73 26.94
N LYS A 144 -0.04 -4.66 25.60
CA LYS A 144 -1.14 -5.26 24.82
C LYS A 144 -1.30 -6.77 25.04
N THR A 145 -0.21 -7.46 25.36
CA THR A 145 -0.19 -8.91 25.64
C THR A 145 -1.15 -9.33 26.74
N VAL A 146 -1.45 -8.44 27.71
CA VAL A 146 -2.40 -8.72 28.80
C VAL A 146 -3.78 -9.11 28.27
N VAL A 147 -4.24 -8.44 27.21
CA VAL A 147 -5.55 -8.71 26.60
C VAL A 147 -5.56 -10.06 25.89
N ALA A 148 -4.43 -10.45 25.29
CA ALA A 148 -4.27 -11.78 24.69
C ALA A 148 -4.21 -12.90 25.75
N GLU A 149 -3.47 -12.69 26.84
CA GLU A 149 -3.40 -13.64 27.97
C GLU A 149 -4.78 -13.90 28.57
N TYR A 150 -5.58 -12.84 28.70
CA TYR A 150 -6.93 -12.97 29.22
C TYR A 150 -7.87 -13.75 28.29
N ALA A 151 -7.80 -13.51 26.98
CA ALA A 151 -8.59 -14.27 26.00
C ALA A 151 -8.25 -15.78 26.00
N PHE A 152 -6.97 -16.14 26.20
CA PHE A 152 -6.55 -17.54 26.38
C PHE A 152 -7.09 -18.16 27.67
N ALA A 153 -7.04 -17.41 28.78
CA ALA A 153 -7.61 -17.85 30.04
C ALA A 153 -9.14 -18.05 29.94
N LEU A 154 -9.84 -17.13 29.26
CA LEU A 154 -11.28 -17.21 29.04
C LEU A 154 -11.68 -18.43 28.21
N ALA A 155 -10.97 -18.70 27.11
CA ALA A 155 -11.22 -19.89 26.29
C ALA A 155 -10.96 -21.19 27.08
N THR A 156 -9.90 -21.21 27.91
CA THR A 156 -9.62 -22.34 28.80
C THR A 156 -10.74 -22.55 29.81
N LYS A 157 -11.26 -21.46 30.40
CA LYS A 157 -12.42 -21.48 31.33
C LYS A 157 -13.69 -22.00 30.64
N HIS A 158 -13.91 -21.62 29.39
CA HIS A 158 -15.06 -22.03 28.58
C HIS A 158 -14.92 -23.44 27.96
N CYS A 159 -13.77 -24.09 28.13
CA CYS A 159 -13.42 -25.35 27.45
C CYS A 159 -13.51 -25.23 25.91
N THR A 160 -13.20 -24.05 25.36
CA THR A 160 -13.12 -23.76 23.93
C THR A 160 -11.67 -23.57 23.51
N ARG A 161 -11.43 -23.36 22.20
CA ARG A 161 -10.09 -23.07 21.67
C ARG A 161 -9.90 -21.59 21.40
N ALA A 162 -8.67 -21.13 21.59
CA ALA A 162 -8.23 -19.79 21.19
C ALA A 162 -7.02 -19.85 20.27
N VAL A 163 -6.99 -18.99 19.26
CA VAL A 163 -5.88 -18.89 18.30
C VAL A 163 -5.19 -17.55 18.44
N TYR A 164 -3.87 -17.57 18.60
CA TYR A 164 -3.01 -16.40 18.49
C TYR A 164 -2.29 -16.40 17.15
N THR A 165 -2.56 -15.38 16.34
CA THR A 165 -1.90 -15.18 15.06
C THR A 165 -0.79 -14.15 15.19
N ALA A 166 0.41 -14.52 14.74
CA ALA A 166 1.54 -13.61 14.63
C ALA A 166 2.01 -13.51 13.17
N PRO A 167 2.44 -12.33 12.71
CA PRO A 167 2.86 -12.15 11.31
C PRO A 167 4.20 -12.82 10.99
N ILE A 168 5.04 -13.14 12.00
CA ILE A 168 6.41 -13.63 11.79
C ILE A 168 6.67 -14.87 12.62
N LYS A 169 7.28 -15.90 12.00
CA LYS A 169 7.68 -17.18 12.63
C LYS A 169 8.48 -16.96 13.94
N THR A 170 9.43 -16.02 13.95
CA THR A 170 10.23 -15.69 15.16
C THR A 170 9.35 -15.20 16.32
N ILE A 171 8.33 -14.37 16.04
CA ILE A 171 7.39 -13.90 17.07
C ILE A 171 6.55 -15.07 17.56
N SER A 172 6.05 -15.93 16.66
CA SER A 172 5.31 -17.14 17.04
C SER A 172 6.13 -18.03 17.99
N ASN A 173 7.41 -18.27 17.69
CA ASN A 173 8.30 -19.08 18.53
C ASN A 173 8.57 -18.41 19.89
N GLN A 174 8.77 -17.09 19.91
CA GLN A 174 8.94 -16.34 21.16
C GLN A 174 7.68 -16.40 22.02
N LYS A 175 6.50 -16.16 21.43
CA LYS A 175 5.21 -16.21 22.12
C LYS A 175 4.85 -17.61 22.61
N TYR A 176 5.20 -18.63 21.84
CA TYR A 176 5.09 -20.02 22.28
C TYR A 176 5.86 -20.24 23.57
N ARG A 177 7.11 -19.80 23.64
CA ARG A 177 7.91 -19.89 24.86
C ARG A 177 7.32 -19.07 26.01
N ASP A 178 6.83 -17.85 25.74
CA ASP A 178 6.22 -16.97 26.74
C ASP A 178 4.95 -17.59 27.36
N PHE A 179 4.13 -18.28 26.57
CA PHE A 179 2.85 -18.84 27.00
C PHE A 179 2.92 -20.29 27.49
N CYS A 180 3.89 -21.09 27.05
CA CYS A 180 4.03 -22.49 27.50
C CYS A 180 4.21 -22.64 29.01
N GLY A 181 4.72 -21.62 29.70
CA GLY A 181 4.84 -21.64 31.16
C GLY A 181 3.54 -21.35 31.91
N LYS A 182 2.47 -20.91 31.22
CA LYS A 182 1.21 -20.46 31.82
C LYS A 182 -0.01 -21.26 31.36
N PHE A 183 -0.03 -21.73 30.11
CA PHE A 183 -1.18 -22.37 29.48
C PHE A 183 -0.77 -23.64 28.73
N ASP A 184 -1.75 -24.47 28.38
CA ASP A 184 -1.53 -25.58 27.43
C ASP A 184 -1.51 -25.08 25.99
N VAL A 185 -0.31 -24.99 25.40
CA VAL A 185 -0.07 -24.28 24.13
C VAL A 185 0.47 -25.19 23.02
N GLY A 186 -0.12 -25.10 21.83
CA GLY A 186 0.38 -25.66 20.58
C GLY A 186 1.02 -24.60 19.67
N LEU A 187 1.89 -25.03 18.75
CA LEU A 187 2.56 -24.17 17.77
C LEU A 187 2.39 -24.74 16.36
N LEU A 188 1.76 -23.97 15.47
CA LEU A 188 1.54 -24.34 14.07
C LEU A 188 2.14 -23.29 13.14
N THR A 189 3.27 -23.63 12.54
CA THR A 189 3.97 -22.81 11.53
C THR A 189 4.16 -23.63 10.26
N GLY A 190 4.59 -23.01 9.14
CA GLY A 190 4.86 -23.74 7.89
C GLY A 190 5.95 -24.82 7.99
N ASP A 191 6.81 -24.73 9.00
CA ASP A 191 7.96 -25.63 9.18
C ASP A 191 7.75 -26.63 10.33
N VAL A 192 7.05 -26.21 11.39
CA VAL A 192 6.93 -26.96 12.64
C VAL A 192 5.47 -26.98 13.10
N SER A 193 4.99 -28.18 13.43
CA SER A 193 3.71 -28.43 14.10
C SER A 193 3.96 -29.15 15.41
N LEU A 194 3.66 -28.51 16.53
CA LEU A 194 3.78 -29.05 17.89
C LEU A 194 2.41 -28.98 18.57
N ARG A 195 1.97 -30.11 19.14
CA ARG A 195 0.70 -30.23 19.88
C ARG A 195 -0.50 -29.52 19.23
N PRO A 196 -0.90 -29.89 17.99
CA PRO A 196 -2.09 -29.34 17.34
C PRO A 196 -3.41 -29.55 18.12
N GLU A 197 -3.42 -30.50 19.06
CA GLU A 197 -4.54 -30.82 19.93
C GLU A 197 -4.75 -29.84 21.09
N ALA A 198 -3.79 -28.96 21.39
CA ALA A 198 -3.86 -28.02 22.51
C ALA A 198 -5.04 -27.02 22.38
N SER A 199 -5.53 -26.53 23.53
CA SER A 199 -6.63 -25.55 23.58
C SER A 199 -6.20 -24.17 23.06
N CYS A 200 -4.98 -23.75 23.39
CA CYS A 200 -4.40 -22.48 22.94
C CYS A 200 -3.42 -22.74 21.80
N LEU A 201 -3.73 -22.29 20.59
CA LEU A 201 -2.89 -22.49 19.41
C LEU A 201 -2.21 -21.19 19.00
N ILE A 202 -0.89 -21.24 18.83
CA ILE A 202 -0.13 -20.14 18.23
C ILE A 202 0.21 -20.52 16.81
N MET A 203 -0.13 -19.65 15.85
CA MET A 203 0.13 -19.91 14.45
C MET A 203 0.48 -18.65 13.66
N THR A 204 1.00 -18.84 12.45
CA THR A 204 1.15 -17.73 11.50
C THR A 204 -0.17 -17.48 10.77
N THR A 205 -0.38 -16.25 10.29
CA THR A 205 -1.59 -15.86 9.54
C THR A 205 -1.85 -16.73 8.31
N GLU A 206 -0.81 -17.16 7.62
CA GLU A 206 -0.85 -18.00 6.44
C GLU A 206 -1.36 -19.42 6.74
N ILE A 207 -1.06 -19.95 7.93
CA ILE A 207 -1.55 -21.26 8.39
C ILE A 207 -3.04 -21.16 8.70
N LEU A 208 -3.48 -20.11 9.40
CA LEU A 208 -4.90 -19.87 9.65
C LEU A 208 -5.68 -19.72 8.33
N ARG A 209 -5.12 -18.98 7.36
CA ARG A 209 -5.70 -18.88 6.00
C ARG A 209 -5.85 -20.25 5.34
N SER A 210 -4.79 -21.06 5.38
CA SER A 210 -4.81 -22.41 4.79
C SER A 210 -5.87 -23.31 5.45
N MET A 211 -6.02 -23.21 6.79
CA MET A 211 -7.07 -23.94 7.51
C MET A 211 -8.47 -23.52 7.06
N LEU A 212 -8.71 -22.21 6.86
CA LEU A 212 -9.99 -21.69 6.40
C LEU A 212 -10.33 -22.19 4.99
N TYR A 213 -9.38 -22.16 4.06
CA TYR A 213 -9.60 -22.69 2.71
C TYR A 213 -9.79 -24.21 2.67
N ARG A 214 -9.17 -24.95 3.59
CA ARG A 214 -9.31 -26.41 3.69
C ARG A 214 -10.54 -26.85 4.49
N GLY A 215 -11.21 -25.94 5.19
CA GLY A 215 -12.33 -26.27 6.07
C GLY A 215 -11.93 -27.18 7.24
N ALA A 216 -10.78 -26.93 7.86
CA ALA A 216 -10.27 -27.76 8.95
C ALA A 216 -11.24 -27.82 10.14
N ASP A 217 -11.46 -29.01 10.71
CA ASP A 217 -12.40 -29.23 11.81
C ASP A 217 -12.10 -28.37 13.06
N ILE A 218 -10.81 -28.10 13.30
CA ILE A 218 -10.33 -27.25 14.40
C ILE A 218 -11.05 -25.88 14.43
N ILE A 219 -11.46 -25.35 13.27
CA ILE A 219 -12.10 -24.03 13.17
C ILE A 219 -13.44 -23.97 13.93
N ARG A 220 -14.14 -25.10 14.05
CA ARG A 220 -15.46 -25.17 14.70
C ARG A 220 -15.39 -24.96 16.21
N ASP A 221 -14.25 -25.30 16.82
CA ASP A 221 -14.04 -25.24 18.26
C ASP A 221 -13.43 -23.90 18.71
N ILE A 222 -13.10 -23.01 17.76
CA ILE A 222 -12.46 -21.72 18.05
C ILE A 222 -13.50 -20.71 18.51
N GLU A 223 -13.32 -20.17 19.70
CA GLU A 223 -14.11 -19.05 20.21
C GLU A 223 -13.42 -17.72 19.92
N TRP A 224 -12.11 -17.64 20.15
CA TRP A 224 -11.33 -16.40 20.08
C TRP A 224 -10.20 -16.49 19.06
N VAL A 225 -10.11 -15.50 18.17
CA VAL A 225 -8.94 -15.28 17.31
C VAL A 225 -8.29 -13.95 17.67
N ILE A 226 -7.05 -14.03 18.12
CA ILE A 226 -6.20 -12.90 18.48
C ILE A 226 -5.29 -12.59 17.31
N PHE A 227 -5.34 -11.35 16.88
CA PHE A 227 -4.56 -10.80 15.79
C PHE A 227 -3.52 -9.84 16.35
N ASP A 228 -2.27 -10.26 16.37
CA ASP A 228 -1.16 -9.44 16.84
C ASP A 228 -0.53 -8.60 15.73
N GLU A 229 -0.13 -7.37 16.06
CA GLU A 229 0.46 -6.40 15.15
C GLU A 229 -0.38 -6.13 13.88
N VAL A 230 -1.69 -5.86 14.04
CA VAL A 230 -2.65 -5.64 12.91
C VAL A 230 -2.23 -4.54 11.92
N HIS A 231 -1.35 -3.63 12.30
CA HIS A 231 -0.80 -2.62 11.38
C HIS A 231 0.03 -3.21 10.22
N TYR A 232 0.35 -4.51 10.25
CA TYR A 232 0.87 -5.25 9.09
C TYR A 232 -0.14 -5.40 7.95
N VAL A 233 -1.41 -5.01 8.12
CA VAL A 233 -2.38 -4.87 7.00
C VAL A 233 -1.84 -3.93 5.91
N ASN A 234 -0.99 -2.96 6.26
CA ASN A 234 -0.34 -2.07 5.31
C ASN A 234 0.81 -2.71 4.52
N ASP A 235 1.23 -3.93 4.87
CA ASP A 235 2.29 -4.63 4.16
C ASP A 235 1.81 -5.08 2.77
N VAL A 236 2.55 -4.72 1.73
CA VAL A 236 2.16 -4.96 0.33
C VAL A 236 2.15 -6.46 -0.03
N GLU A 237 2.94 -7.29 0.64
CA GLU A 237 3.01 -8.72 0.36
C GLU A 237 2.04 -9.52 1.23
N ARG A 238 1.92 -9.16 2.51
CA ARG A 238 1.22 -9.94 3.53
C ARG A 238 -0.13 -9.36 3.93
N GLY A 239 -0.39 -8.08 3.71
CA GLY A 239 -1.64 -7.41 4.07
C GLY A 239 -2.87 -8.04 3.43
N VAL A 240 -2.72 -8.63 2.24
CA VAL A 240 -3.77 -9.39 1.55
C VAL A 240 -4.26 -10.56 2.41
N VAL A 241 -3.34 -11.37 2.95
CA VAL A 241 -3.64 -12.55 3.78
C VAL A 241 -4.50 -12.17 4.99
N TRP A 242 -4.17 -11.03 5.61
CA TRP A 242 -4.91 -10.51 6.75
C TRP A 242 -6.37 -10.19 6.42
N GLU A 243 -6.60 -9.46 5.33
CA GLU A 243 -7.95 -9.14 4.88
C GLU A 243 -8.72 -10.42 4.49
N GLU A 244 -8.10 -11.34 3.77
CA GLU A 244 -8.72 -12.61 3.38
C GLU A 244 -9.20 -13.41 4.60
N VAL A 245 -8.31 -13.60 5.59
CA VAL A 245 -8.63 -14.33 6.83
C VAL A 245 -9.76 -13.63 7.57
N ILE A 246 -9.66 -12.31 7.76
CA ILE A 246 -10.69 -11.55 8.46
C ILE A 246 -12.02 -11.70 7.74
N ILE A 247 -12.11 -11.66 6.41
CA ILE A 247 -13.38 -11.81 5.68
C ILE A 247 -13.94 -13.24 5.80
N MET A 248 -13.08 -14.26 5.76
CA MET A 248 -13.48 -15.68 5.76
C MET A 248 -13.82 -16.25 7.14
N LEU A 249 -13.37 -15.65 8.25
CA LEU A 249 -13.64 -16.18 9.59
C LEU A 249 -15.15 -16.43 9.84
N PRO A 250 -15.56 -17.59 10.37
CA PRO A 250 -16.96 -17.85 10.70
C PRO A 250 -17.57 -16.83 11.66
N ARG A 251 -18.90 -16.66 11.60
CA ARG A 251 -19.63 -15.68 12.43
C ARG A 251 -19.60 -15.99 13.92
N HIS A 252 -19.42 -17.24 14.36
CA HIS A 252 -19.39 -17.55 15.79
C HIS A 252 -18.11 -17.03 16.47
N ILE A 253 -17.00 -16.92 15.74
CA ILE A 253 -15.69 -16.52 16.26
C ILE A 253 -15.67 -15.04 16.67
N ASN A 254 -15.15 -14.75 17.86
CA ASN A 254 -14.88 -13.41 18.35
C ASN A 254 -13.44 -12.98 18.07
N ILE A 255 -13.23 -11.70 17.83
CA ILE A 255 -11.97 -11.17 17.31
C ILE A 255 -11.33 -10.21 18.33
N VAL A 256 -10.06 -10.44 18.62
CA VAL A 256 -9.22 -9.52 19.40
C VAL A 256 -8.12 -8.96 18.51
N LEU A 257 -8.12 -7.65 18.28
CA LEU A 257 -7.17 -6.95 17.41
C LEU A 257 -6.18 -6.18 18.28
N LEU A 258 -4.89 -6.48 18.16
CA LEU A 258 -3.81 -5.77 18.84
C LEU A 258 -2.99 -5.01 17.81
N SER A 259 -2.93 -3.68 17.93
CA SER A 259 -2.14 -2.86 17.01
C SER A 259 -1.33 -1.78 17.72
N ALA A 260 -0.31 -1.29 17.02
CA ALA A 260 0.32 -0.02 17.33
C ALA A 260 -0.69 1.14 17.20
N THR A 261 -0.32 2.33 17.65
CA THR A 261 -1.19 3.51 17.53
C THR A 261 -1.39 3.87 16.06
N VAL A 262 -2.62 3.69 15.56
CA VAL A 262 -3.03 4.04 14.20
C VAL A 262 -4.15 5.09 14.25
N PRO A 263 -4.23 6.02 13.27
CA PRO A 263 -5.17 7.13 13.33
C PRO A 263 -6.62 6.75 12.95
N ASN A 264 -6.84 5.69 12.17
CA ASN A 264 -8.15 5.29 11.64
C ASN A 264 -8.70 3.98 12.26
N THR A 265 -8.54 3.82 13.57
CA THR A 265 -9.03 2.63 14.31
C THR A 265 -10.54 2.43 14.18
N ILE A 266 -11.31 3.51 14.27
CA ILE A 266 -12.78 3.48 14.20
C ILE A 266 -13.24 3.02 12.82
N GLU A 267 -12.57 3.50 11.77
CA GLU A 267 -12.89 3.15 10.39
C GLU A 267 -12.64 1.66 10.14
N PHE A 268 -11.50 1.15 10.59
CA PHE A 268 -11.13 -0.25 10.45
C PHE A 268 -12.04 -1.17 11.28
N ALA A 269 -12.37 -0.77 12.52
CA ALA A 269 -13.35 -1.49 13.34
C ALA A 269 -14.76 -1.50 12.71
N ASP A 270 -15.18 -0.41 12.07
CA ASP A 270 -16.49 -0.29 11.41
C ASP A 270 -16.56 -1.21 10.19
N TRP A 271 -15.44 -1.38 9.49
CA TRP A 271 -15.32 -2.38 8.43
C TRP A 271 -15.48 -3.80 8.96
N ILE A 272 -14.69 -4.22 9.95
CA ILE A 272 -14.79 -5.59 10.51
C ILE A 272 -16.18 -5.82 11.10
N GLY A 273 -16.72 -4.86 11.83
CA GLY A 273 -18.04 -4.96 12.45
C GLY A 273 -19.16 -5.14 11.43
N ARG A 274 -19.13 -4.40 10.31
CA ARG A 274 -20.06 -4.61 9.19
C ARG A 274 -19.86 -5.95 8.49
N THR A 275 -18.62 -6.34 8.22
CA THR A 275 -18.31 -7.59 7.51
C THR A 275 -18.71 -8.81 8.33
N LYS A 276 -18.55 -8.76 9.66
CA LYS A 276 -18.91 -9.85 10.58
C LYS A 276 -20.30 -9.74 11.20
N GLN A 277 -20.97 -8.61 11.03
CA GLN A 277 -22.22 -8.31 11.72
C GLN A 277 -22.06 -8.48 13.25
N LYS A 278 -20.95 -7.95 13.78
CA LYS A 278 -20.59 -8.02 15.20
C LYS A 278 -20.19 -6.64 15.73
N ARG A 279 -20.51 -6.39 17.00
CA ARG A 279 -20.07 -5.16 17.68
C ARG A 279 -18.60 -5.24 18.03
N ILE A 280 -17.87 -4.17 17.76
CA ILE A 280 -16.44 -4.07 18.06
C ILE A 280 -16.19 -2.85 18.95
N HIS A 281 -15.53 -3.10 20.07
CA HIS A 281 -15.14 -2.08 21.02
C HIS A 281 -13.72 -1.61 20.73
N VAL A 282 -13.55 -0.31 20.48
CA VAL A 282 -12.24 0.29 20.22
C VAL A 282 -11.75 0.96 21.50
N THR A 283 -10.66 0.46 22.07
CA THR A 283 -9.98 1.06 23.22
C THR A 283 -8.48 1.19 22.95
N GLY A 284 -7.76 1.98 23.74
CA GLY A 284 -6.35 2.20 23.52
C GLY A 284 -5.79 3.40 24.27
N THR A 285 -4.51 3.64 24.05
CA THR A 285 -3.83 4.80 24.61
C THR A 285 -2.78 5.33 23.65
N THR A 286 -2.78 6.65 23.47
CA THR A 286 -1.73 7.38 22.76
C THR A 286 -0.53 7.66 23.66
N LYS A 287 -0.73 7.63 24.99
CA LYS A 287 0.31 7.92 25.98
C LYS A 287 1.24 6.71 26.15
N ARG A 288 2.55 6.95 26.04
CA ARG A 288 3.56 5.92 26.31
C ARG A 288 3.78 5.75 27.82
N PRO A 289 3.93 4.51 28.32
CA PRO A 289 4.31 4.28 29.72
C PRO A 289 5.68 4.87 30.07
N VAL A 290 6.63 4.78 29.14
CA VAL A 290 7.96 5.40 29.26
C VAL A 290 8.08 6.49 28.19
N PRO A 291 8.18 7.78 28.57
CA PRO A 291 8.33 8.87 27.62
C PRO A 291 9.69 8.82 26.90
N LEU A 292 9.74 9.36 25.69
CA LEU A 292 10.94 9.40 24.85
C LEU A 292 11.54 10.80 24.79
N GLU A 293 12.87 10.85 24.80
CA GLU A 293 13.67 12.03 24.50
C GLU A 293 14.47 11.82 23.21
N HIS A 294 14.33 12.73 22.25
CA HIS A 294 15.05 12.65 20.98
C HIS A 294 16.21 13.64 20.96
N CYS A 295 17.39 13.14 20.61
CA CYS A 295 18.63 13.91 20.53
C CYS A 295 19.26 13.76 19.14
N ILE A 296 19.97 14.79 18.67
CA ILE A 296 20.88 14.72 17.53
C ILE A 296 22.30 14.58 18.07
N PHE A 297 23.07 13.66 17.51
CA PHE A 297 24.50 13.54 17.79
C PHE A 297 25.32 14.10 16.63
N TYR A 298 26.15 15.11 16.91
CA TYR A 298 27.07 15.71 15.94
C TYR A 298 28.39 16.06 16.61
N SER A 299 29.51 15.69 16.00
CA SER A 299 30.87 16.03 16.46
C SER A 299 31.16 15.73 17.94
N GLY A 300 30.62 14.64 18.51
CA GLY A 300 30.83 14.25 19.91
C GLY A 300 29.81 14.83 20.90
N GLU A 301 29.00 15.80 20.47
CA GLU A 301 27.96 16.42 21.29
C GLU A 301 26.56 15.90 20.97
N SER A 302 25.67 15.97 21.95
CA SER A 302 24.28 15.49 21.86
C SER A 302 23.34 16.64 22.16
N TYR A 303 22.52 17.04 21.19
CA TYR A 303 21.60 18.16 21.28
C TYR A 303 20.15 17.66 21.37
N LYS A 304 19.43 18.03 22.42
CA LYS A 304 18.02 17.62 22.62
C LYS A 304 17.11 18.35 21.63
N ILE A 305 16.32 17.63 20.85
CA ILE A 305 15.45 18.17 19.79
C ILE A 305 13.97 17.90 20.01
N CYS A 306 13.60 16.92 20.85
CA CYS A 306 12.22 16.66 21.20
C CYS A 306 12.14 16.02 22.59
N GLU A 307 11.16 16.44 23.36
CA GLU A 307 10.87 15.93 24.69
C GLU A 307 9.35 15.79 24.83
N ASN A 308 8.88 14.61 25.26
CA ASN A 308 7.46 14.31 25.40
C ASN A 308 6.62 14.67 24.15
N GLU A 309 7.13 14.31 22.97
CA GLU A 309 6.50 14.58 21.66
C GLU A 309 6.40 16.08 21.27
N ILE A 310 6.98 16.98 22.06
CA ILE A 310 7.09 18.41 21.75
C ILE A 310 8.43 18.69 21.08
N PHE A 311 8.40 19.27 19.87
CA PHE A 311 9.62 19.57 19.10
C PHE A 311 10.30 20.86 19.58
N LEU A 312 11.59 20.78 19.91
CA LEU A 312 12.42 21.85 20.42
C LEU A 312 13.33 22.43 19.32
N SER A 313 12.88 23.48 18.64
CA SER A 313 13.64 24.14 17.56
C SER A 313 15.02 24.67 17.98
N HIS A 314 15.19 25.06 19.25
CA HIS A 314 16.44 25.62 19.77
C HIS A 314 17.59 24.60 19.71
N GLY A 315 17.32 23.33 20.02
CA GLY A 315 18.33 22.27 19.97
C GLY A 315 18.87 22.02 18.56
N LEU A 316 17.99 22.10 17.56
CA LEU A 316 18.39 21.98 16.15
C LEU A 316 19.21 23.19 15.68
N LYS A 317 18.85 24.41 16.12
CA LYS A 317 19.63 25.62 15.83
C LYS A 317 21.03 25.54 16.44
N ALA A 318 21.14 25.15 17.71
CA ALA A 318 22.43 24.95 18.38
C ALA A 318 23.32 23.93 17.65
N ALA A 319 22.76 22.81 17.19
CA ALA A 319 23.48 21.82 16.40
C ALA A 319 23.96 22.40 15.05
N LYS A 320 23.11 23.16 14.34
CA LYS A 320 23.47 23.83 13.08
C LYS A 320 24.56 24.88 13.28
N ASP A 321 24.51 25.63 14.37
CA ASP A 321 25.53 26.63 14.70
C ASP A 321 26.88 25.97 15.03
N ALA A 322 26.87 24.85 15.74
CA ALA A 322 28.07 24.04 15.98
C ALA A 322 28.67 23.48 14.66
N SER A 323 27.82 23.07 13.72
CA SER A 323 28.25 22.61 12.39
C SER A 323 28.88 23.74 11.55
N LYS A 324 28.28 24.94 11.56
CA LYS A 324 28.82 26.11 10.87
C LYS A 324 30.18 26.53 11.44
N LYS A 325 30.32 26.60 12.77
CA LYS A 325 31.58 26.96 13.45
C LYS A 325 32.74 26.05 13.07
N LYS A 326 32.49 24.74 12.93
CA LYS A 326 33.50 23.75 12.53
C LYS A 326 33.87 23.89 11.05
N THR A 327 32.89 24.12 10.17
CA THR A 327 33.12 24.33 8.74
C THR A 327 33.91 25.62 8.46
N SER A 328 33.66 26.69 9.22
CA SER A 328 34.44 27.93 9.13
C SER A 328 35.89 27.78 9.63
N SER A 329 36.12 26.94 10.67
CA SER A 329 37.47 26.72 11.22
C SER A 329 38.40 25.91 10.30
N VAL A 330 37.84 25.10 9.39
CA VAL A 330 38.63 24.35 8.39
C VAL A 330 39.03 25.23 7.19
N ALA A 331 38.29 26.32 6.93
CA ALA A 331 38.60 27.27 5.86
C ALA A 331 39.66 28.33 6.23
N SER A 332 39.97 28.52 7.52
CA SER A 332 40.88 29.56 8.02
C SER A 332 42.25 29.02 8.48
N GLY A 333 42.72 27.92 7.89
CA GLY A 333 44.05 27.35 8.13
C GLY A 333 45.11 27.90 7.18
N SER A 334 45.36 29.20 7.14
CA SER A 334 46.54 29.81 6.49
C SER A 334 46.81 31.21 7.07
N HIS A 335 48.02 31.39 7.60
CA HIS A 335 48.60 32.65 8.10
C HIS A 335 48.10 33.20 9.43
N VAL A 336 48.82 32.87 10.51
CA VAL A 336 49.27 33.89 11.47
C VAL A 336 50.73 33.60 11.80
N GLY A 337 51.63 34.43 11.26
CA GLY A 337 53.03 34.49 11.69
C GLY A 337 53.12 35.17 13.05
N ALA A 338 53.77 34.52 14.01
CA ALA A 338 54.15 35.14 15.26
C ALA A 338 55.62 35.59 15.16
N SER A 339 55.81 36.89 15.29
CA SER A 339 57.08 37.59 15.42
C SER A 339 57.89 37.11 16.62
N ALA A 340 59.20 36.99 16.40
CA ALA A 340 60.20 36.55 17.37
C ALA A 340 60.48 37.60 18.47
N SER A 341 60.79 37.10 19.67
CA SER A 341 61.77 37.71 20.58
C SER A 341 62.38 36.64 21.50
N ASN A 342 63.71 36.71 21.59
CA ASN A 342 64.68 35.92 22.34
C ASN A 342 64.25 35.55 23.78
N ASP A 343 64.63 34.37 24.28
CA ASP A 343 65.95 34.20 24.90
C ASP A 343 66.27 32.72 25.20
N GLY A 344 67.56 32.40 25.11
CA GLY A 344 68.05 31.02 25.04
C GLY A 344 68.35 30.34 26.38
N ALA A 345 68.53 29.02 26.33
CA ALA A 345 69.65 28.30 26.97
C ALA A 345 69.55 26.78 26.72
N ARG A 346 70.45 26.31 25.86
CA ARG A 346 71.41 25.20 26.05
C ARG A 346 71.03 23.89 26.76
N ASN A 347 71.58 22.85 26.11
CA ASN A 347 72.08 21.57 26.62
C ASN A 347 71.02 20.49 26.93
N ARG A 348 71.24 19.21 26.60
CA ARG A 348 72.38 18.52 25.99
C ARG A 348 71.86 17.18 25.45
N LYS A 349 72.44 16.76 24.33
CA LYS A 349 72.37 15.42 23.74
C LYS A 349 72.62 14.33 24.78
N ASN A 350 71.99 13.18 24.59
CA ASN A 350 72.70 11.91 24.71
C ASN A 350 72.31 10.95 23.59
N GLU A 351 73.33 10.25 23.14
CA GLU A 351 73.51 9.60 21.84
C GLU A 351 73.00 8.16 21.76
N SER A 352 73.13 7.61 20.54
CA SER A 352 73.53 6.22 20.21
C SER A 352 72.41 5.32 19.70
N PHE A 353 72.55 4.53 18.63
CA PHE A 353 73.51 4.39 17.54
C PHE A 353 72.95 3.28 16.61
N ASN A 354 73.26 3.37 15.30
CA ASN A 354 73.48 2.23 14.37
C ASN A 354 72.31 1.28 14.02
N ARG A 355 72.20 0.69 12.82
CA ARG A 355 72.82 0.77 11.49
C ARG A 355 72.07 -0.30 10.67
N ILE A 356 71.82 -0.06 9.39
CA ILE A 356 72.00 -0.95 8.22
C ILE A 356 71.09 -0.46 7.09
N LYS A 357 71.59 -0.65 5.88
CA LYS A 357 71.57 0.23 4.72
C LYS A 357 71.26 -0.64 3.50
N GLN A 358 71.00 0.04 2.37
CA GLN A 358 71.00 -0.42 0.96
C GLN A 358 69.67 -0.93 0.43
N ASN A 359 69.23 -0.62 -0.81
CA ASN A 359 69.77 0.23 -1.87
C ASN A 359 68.64 0.53 -2.88
N LYS A 360 68.36 1.82 -3.13
CA LYS A 360 68.47 2.56 -4.40
C LYS A 360 68.26 1.82 -5.75
N HIS A 361 67.38 2.40 -6.58
CA HIS A 361 67.53 2.86 -8.00
C HIS A 361 66.16 2.77 -8.71
N SER A 362 65.75 3.58 -9.68
CA SER A 362 66.10 4.89 -10.26
C SER A 362 65.22 5.02 -11.51
N GLY A 363 64.71 6.20 -11.87
CA GLY A 363 64.08 6.38 -13.19
C GLY A 363 63.25 7.66 -13.30
N SER A 364 63.91 8.73 -13.70
CA SER A 364 63.37 10.05 -14.03
C SER A 364 63.10 10.13 -15.54
N GLN A 365 62.04 10.82 -15.99
CA GLN A 365 62.16 12.08 -16.76
C GLN A 365 60.87 12.49 -17.52
N ASN A 366 60.46 13.73 -17.23
CA ASN A 366 60.05 14.83 -18.11
C ASN A 366 58.94 14.69 -19.18
N LEU A 367 57.82 15.32 -18.80
CA LEU A 367 57.07 16.38 -19.49
C LEU A 367 57.65 16.96 -20.80
N GLY A 368 56.80 16.97 -21.84
CA GLY A 368 56.80 17.93 -22.93
C GLY A 368 55.42 18.62 -23.00
N ASN A 369 55.42 19.96 -22.91
CA ASN A 369 54.27 20.82 -23.10
C ASN A 369 53.94 20.95 -24.60
N PHE A 370 52.66 20.89 -24.97
CA PHE A 370 52.14 21.64 -26.13
C PHE A 370 50.69 22.07 -25.92
N SER A 371 50.41 23.28 -26.38
CA SER A 371 49.20 24.09 -26.21
C SER A 371 48.10 23.79 -27.23
N GLY A 372 46.84 24.03 -26.86
CA GLY A 372 45.82 24.56 -27.78
C GLY A 372 44.56 23.70 -28.02
N THR A 373 43.46 24.13 -27.37
CA THR A 373 42.06 24.12 -27.87
C THR A 373 41.48 22.86 -28.51
N SER A 374 40.56 22.17 -27.82
CA SER A 374 39.21 21.92 -28.35
C SER A 374 38.25 21.41 -27.27
N TRP A 375 37.01 21.84 -27.41
CA TRP A 375 35.83 21.62 -26.60
C TRP A 375 35.37 20.16 -26.71
N GLY A 376 35.21 19.46 -25.58
CA GLY A 376 34.75 18.06 -25.58
C GLY A 376 34.30 17.62 -24.19
N ASN A 377 32.98 17.51 -24.04
CA ASN A 377 32.27 17.14 -22.82
C ASN A 377 32.58 15.67 -22.45
N GLN A 378 33.27 15.42 -21.33
CA GLN A 378 33.48 14.08 -20.80
C GLN A 378 33.16 14.04 -19.30
N LYS A 379 32.14 13.26 -18.96
CA LYS A 379 31.74 12.92 -17.59
C LYS A 379 32.91 12.19 -16.91
N ASN A 380 33.56 12.84 -15.96
CA ASN A 380 34.45 12.16 -15.03
C ASN A 380 33.62 11.32 -14.06
N GLY A 381 33.79 10.00 -14.16
CA GLY A 381 33.45 9.06 -13.10
C GLY A 381 34.41 9.26 -11.93
N ASP A 382 33.85 9.67 -10.80
CA ASP A 382 34.58 9.86 -9.56
C ASP A 382 34.77 8.50 -8.87
N SER A 383 35.82 7.78 -9.26
CA SER A 383 36.33 6.62 -8.56
C SER A 383 37.62 7.00 -7.84
N GLN A 384 37.52 7.73 -6.73
CA GLN A 384 38.63 7.91 -5.79
C GLN A 384 38.19 7.83 -4.31
N ASN A 385 38.85 6.90 -3.59
CA ASN A 385 39.16 6.91 -2.16
C ASN A 385 38.09 6.55 -1.10
N ASN A 386 37.83 5.24 -0.96
CA ASN A 386 37.06 4.65 0.15
C ASN A 386 37.86 4.45 1.47
N TRP A 387 39.16 4.82 1.51
CA TRP A 387 40.02 4.61 2.69
C TRP A 387 39.93 5.76 3.73
N GLY A 388 39.70 7.00 3.28
CA GLY A 388 39.57 8.16 4.18
C GLY A 388 38.30 8.17 5.03
N SER A 389 37.20 7.63 4.50
CA SER A 389 35.91 7.55 5.19
C SER A 389 35.91 6.56 6.37
N ARG A 390 36.66 5.44 6.27
CA ARG A 390 36.72 4.39 7.31
C ARG A 390 37.27 4.86 8.66
N ARG A 391 38.26 5.76 8.67
CA ARG A 391 38.85 6.29 9.93
C ARG A 391 37.92 7.30 10.63
N SER A 392 37.16 8.08 9.86
CA SER A 392 36.18 9.04 10.39
C SER A 392 35.02 8.33 11.10
N ASP A 393 34.53 7.25 10.50
CA ASP A 393 33.39 6.48 11.03
C ASP A 393 33.72 5.75 12.34
N ALA A 394 34.85 5.05 12.39
CA ALA A 394 35.28 4.34 13.61
C ALA A 394 35.43 5.32 14.78
N SER A 395 36.09 6.47 14.56
CA SER A 395 36.24 7.49 15.60
C SER A 395 34.90 8.06 16.09
N SER A 396 33.92 8.21 15.20
CA SER A 396 32.57 8.68 15.54
C SER A 396 31.81 7.68 16.41
N TRP A 397 31.88 6.38 16.10
CA TRP A 397 31.26 5.33 16.91
C TRP A 397 31.91 5.21 18.29
N LEU A 398 33.25 5.25 18.35
CA LEU A 398 33.98 5.23 19.62
C LEU A 398 33.59 6.40 20.53
N LEU A 399 33.46 7.62 19.96
CA LEU A 399 33.02 8.80 20.72
C LEU A 399 31.59 8.64 21.26
N LEU A 400 30.67 8.12 20.45
CA LEU A 400 29.29 7.90 20.86
C LEU A 400 29.21 6.85 21.98
N ILE A 401 29.78 5.66 21.78
CA ILE A 401 29.69 4.54 22.74
C ILE A 401 30.34 4.92 24.07
N ASN A 402 31.51 5.55 24.06
CA ASN A 402 32.16 6.02 25.29
C ASN A 402 31.30 7.04 26.05
N LYS A 403 30.61 7.93 25.34
CA LYS A 403 29.70 8.89 25.95
C LYS A 403 28.46 8.21 26.54
N LEU A 404 27.87 7.24 25.83
CA LEU A 404 26.74 6.46 26.32
C LEU A 404 27.13 5.64 27.56
N SER A 405 28.29 5.00 27.56
CA SER A 405 28.82 4.25 28.69
C SER A 405 29.04 5.16 29.91
N LYS A 406 29.67 6.32 29.74
CA LYS A 406 29.88 7.30 30.83
C LYS A 406 28.58 7.82 31.43
N ARG A 407 27.51 7.91 30.63
CA ARG A 407 26.18 8.35 31.08
C ARG A 407 25.28 7.19 31.51
N SER A 408 25.80 5.96 31.59
CA SER A 408 25.04 4.75 31.92
C SER A 408 23.84 4.49 31.00
N LEU A 409 23.89 4.91 29.73
CA LEU A 409 22.79 4.81 28.77
C LEU A 409 22.72 3.46 28.01
N LEU A 410 23.44 2.45 28.49
CA LEU A 410 23.43 1.08 27.94
C LEU A 410 22.31 0.23 28.60
N PRO A 411 21.74 -0.78 27.92
CA PRO A 411 22.07 -1.25 26.57
C PRO A 411 21.51 -0.35 25.46
N VAL A 412 22.17 -0.35 24.30
CA VAL A 412 21.82 0.44 23.12
C VAL A 412 21.59 -0.42 21.88
N VAL A 413 20.54 -0.09 21.12
CA VAL A 413 20.28 -0.66 19.79
C VAL A 413 20.55 0.40 18.73
N ILE A 414 21.37 0.06 17.76
CA ILE A 414 21.79 0.95 16.66
C ILE A 414 21.17 0.42 15.37
N PHE A 415 20.21 1.14 14.81
CA PHE A 415 19.56 0.79 13.56
C PHE A 415 20.36 1.26 12.35
N CYS A 416 20.72 0.31 11.49
CA CYS A 416 21.33 0.51 10.18
C CYS A 416 20.48 -0.21 9.12
N PHE A 417 20.13 0.47 8.02
CA PHE A 417 19.25 -0.11 6.98
C PHE A 417 19.99 -0.94 5.91
N SER A 418 21.21 -1.40 6.20
CA SER A 418 21.98 -2.25 5.29
C SER A 418 22.75 -3.31 6.08
N LYS A 419 22.63 -4.57 5.67
CA LYS A 419 23.29 -5.73 6.29
C LYS A 419 24.81 -5.51 6.37
N ASN A 420 25.41 -5.21 5.22
CA ASN A 420 26.86 -4.92 5.11
C ASN A 420 27.29 -3.73 5.96
N ARG A 421 26.38 -2.79 6.26
CA ARG A 421 26.68 -1.64 7.10
C ARG A 421 26.61 -1.98 8.60
N CYS A 422 25.70 -2.85 9.01
CA CYS A 422 25.69 -3.42 10.37
C CYS A 422 27.04 -4.11 10.64
N ASP A 423 27.46 -5.01 9.75
CA ASP A 423 28.71 -5.76 9.86
C ASP A 423 29.93 -4.84 9.95
N LYS A 424 30.09 -3.93 8.97
CA LYS A 424 31.21 -2.98 8.94
C LYS A 424 31.25 -2.08 10.18
N SER A 425 30.09 -1.69 10.71
CA SER A 425 30.03 -0.82 11.89
C SER A 425 30.46 -1.59 13.14
N ALA A 426 30.03 -2.84 13.29
CA ALA A 426 30.48 -3.70 14.38
C ALA A 426 31.98 -4.00 14.32
N ASP A 427 32.51 -4.27 13.12
CA ASP A 427 33.95 -4.53 12.95
C ASP A 427 34.79 -3.26 13.20
N SER A 428 34.23 -2.07 12.97
CA SER A 428 34.93 -0.80 13.19
C SER A 428 35.23 -0.49 14.66
N ILE A 429 34.48 -1.11 15.59
CA ILE A 429 34.63 -0.92 17.04
C ILE A 429 35.37 -2.06 17.73
N TYR A 430 36.25 -2.77 17.01
CA TYR A 430 37.02 -3.92 17.49
C TYR A 430 37.80 -3.67 18.79
N SER A 431 38.20 -2.42 19.07
CA SER A 431 39.01 -2.05 20.23
C SER A 431 38.25 -1.90 21.55
N ILE A 432 36.91 -1.91 21.54
CA ILE A 432 36.11 -1.75 22.76
C ILE A 432 35.71 -3.11 23.33
N ASP A 433 35.84 -3.24 24.65
CA ASP A 433 35.26 -4.34 25.43
C ASP A 433 34.34 -3.78 26.51
N LEU A 434 33.07 -4.19 26.48
CA LEU A 434 32.00 -3.71 27.37
C LEU A 434 31.58 -4.74 28.41
N THR A 435 32.25 -5.88 28.49
CA THR A 435 31.84 -7.02 29.32
C THR A 435 32.79 -7.29 30.48
N SER A 436 32.22 -7.65 31.62
CA SER A 436 32.96 -8.16 32.78
C SER A 436 33.41 -9.61 32.56
N SER A 437 34.36 -10.10 33.38
CA SER A 437 34.80 -11.49 33.34
C SER A 437 33.68 -12.50 33.59
N SER A 438 32.72 -12.16 34.46
CA SER A 438 31.54 -12.99 34.74
C SER A 438 30.62 -13.08 33.51
N GLU A 439 30.28 -11.94 32.90
CA GLU A 439 29.45 -11.90 31.69
C GLU A 439 30.11 -12.63 30.53
N LYS A 440 31.43 -12.53 30.38
CA LYS A 440 32.18 -13.29 29.38
C LYS A 440 32.08 -14.79 29.57
N SER A 441 32.14 -15.26 30.82
CA SER A 441 31.97 -16.67 31.16
C SER A 441 30.55 -17.14 30.82
N GLU A 442 29.54 -16.36 31.19
CA GLU A 442 28.14 -16.65 30.86
C GLU A 442 27.91 -16.74 29.34
N ILE A 443 28.40 -15.75 28.58
CA ILE A 443 28.32 -15.72 27.12
C ILE A 443 28.99 -16.95 26.51
N ARG A 444 30.18 -17.32 27.01
CA ARG A 444 30.91 -18.50 26.53
C ARG A 444 30.11 -19.77 26.75
N VAL A 445 29.66 -20.03 27.98
CA VAL A 445 28.89 -21.21 28.34
C VAL A 445 27.61 -21.30 27.49
N PHE A 446 26.94 -20.18 27.30
CA PHE A 446 25.74 -20.11 26.48
C PHE A 446 26.03 -20.41 24.99
N CYS A 447 27.08 -19.80 24.43
CA CYS A 447 27.48 -20.04 23.04
C CYS A 447 27.93 -21.49 22.83
N ASP A 448 28.73 -22.04 23.74
CA ASP A 448 29.19 -23.43 23.67
C ASP A 448 27.98 -24.38 23.72
N LYS A 449 27.00 -24.15 24.60
CA LYS A 449 25.77 -24.94 24.66
C LYS A 449 24.94 -24.82 23.38
N ALA A 450 24.72 -23.60 22.87
CA ALA A 450 23.93 -23.37 21.67
C ALA A 450 24.59 -23.98 20.42
N PHE A 451 25.88 -23.75 20.21
CA PHE A 451 26.61 -24.21 19.03
C PHE A 451 27.07 -25.68 19.12
N SER A 452 27.03 -26.31 20.29
CA SER A 452 27.23 -27.77 20.43
C SER A 452 26.23 -28.59 19.61
N ARG A 453 25.09 -28.00 19.24
CA ARG A 453 24.06 -28.64 18.41
C ARG A 453 24.43 -28.73 16.93
N LEU A 454 25.35 -27.88 16.47
CA LEU A 454 25.86 -27.90 15.09
C LEU A 454 26.87 -29.05 14.93
N LYS A 455 26.94 -29.65 13.73
CA LYS A 455 27.78 -30.81 13.45
C LYS A 455 29.08 -30.41 12.74
N GLY A 456 30.18 -31.12 13.03
CA GLY A 456 31.42 -31.08 12.24
C GLY A 456 31.94 -29.67 11.92
N SER A 457 32.12 -29.40 10.62
CA SER A 457 32.63 -28.14 10.06
C SER A 457 31.72 -26.93 10.30
N ASP A 458 30.44 -27.14 10.59
CA ASP A 458 29.47 -26.05 10.77
C ASP A 458 29.79 -25.21 12.02
N ARG A 459 30.40 -25.80 13.05
CA ARG A 459 30.82 -25.06 14.25
C ARG A 459 31.94 -24.07 13.99
N THR A 460 32.76 -24.35 12.98
CA THR A 460 33.95 -23.56 12.62
C THR A 460 33.68 -22.55 11.50
N LEU A 461 32.41 -22.35 11.12
CA LEU A 461 32.06 -21.38 10.08
C LEU A 461 32.58 -19.98 10.46
N PRO A 462 33.18 -19.24 9.49
CA PRO A 462 33.74 -17.91 9.75
C PRO A 462 32.74 -16.95 10.40
N GLN A 463 31.46 -17.01 10.00
CA GLN A 463 30.40 -16.20 10.59
C GLN A 463 30.21 -16.47 12.09
N ILE A 464 30.22 -17.74 12.51
CA ILE A 464 30.00 -18.14 13.91
C ILE A 464 31.18 -17.69 14.77
N VAL A 465 32.40 -17.97 14.33
CA VAL A 465 33.62 -17.59 15.05
C VAL A 465 33.71 -16.05 15.19
N ARG A 466 33.38 -15.32 14.12
CA ARG A 466 33.32 -13.85 14.13
C ARG A 466 32.29 -13.34 15.14
N VAL A 467 31.06 -13.87 15.11
CA VAL A 467 29.99 -13.43 16.02
C VAL A 467 30.31 -13.79 17.46
N GLN A 468 30.85 -14.97 17.75
CA GLN A 468 31.31 -15.34 19.10
C GLN A 468 32.34 -14.34 19.65
N GLY A 469 33.31 -13.92 18.82
CA GLY A 469 34.31 -12.92 19.20
C GLY A 469 33.71 -11.53 19.46
N LEU A 470 32.64 -11.15 18.76
CA LEU A 470 31.90 -9.90 19.01
C LEU A 470 31.08 -9.99 20.30
N LEU A 471 30.35 -11.10 20.48
CA LEU A 471 29.53 -11.35 21.66
C LEU A 471 30.37 -11.34 22.93
N HIS A 472 31.56 -11.93 22.90
CA HIS A 472 32.52 -11.91 24.01
C HIS A 472 32.95 -10.51 24.47
N ARG A 473 32.72 -9.46 23.68
CA ARG A 473 32.98 -8.05 24.02
C ARG A 473 31.71 -7.27 24.36
N GLY A 474 30.54 -7.94 24.36
CA GLY A 474 29.23 -7.34 24.59
C GLY A 474 28.67 -6.61 23.37
N ILE A 475 29.17 -6.92 22.17
CA ILE A 475 28.74 -6.33 20.90
C ILE A 475 27.99 -7.40 20.10
N GLY A 476 26.76 -7.10 19.67
CA GLY A 476 25.93 -7.97 18.84
C GLY A 476 25.69 -7.39 17.46
N VAL A 477 25.39 -8.27 16.50
CA VAL A 477 24.92 -7.91 15.15
C VAL A 477 23.63 -8.69 14.87
N HIS A 478 22.62 -8.04 14.29
CA HIS A 478 21.34 -8.66 13.94
C HIS A 478 20.81 -8.19 12.58
N HIS A 479 20.70 -9.12 11.64
CA HIS A 479 20.02 -8.90 10.36
C HIS A 479 19.63 -10.22 9.72
N ALA A 480 18.78 -10.17 8.69
CA ALA A 480 18.31 -11.34 7.95
C ALA A 480 19.41 -12.12 7.17
N GLY A 481 20.66 -11.64 7.18
CA GLY A 481 21.79 -12.33 6.53
C GLY A 481 22.53 -13.31 7.45
N LEU A 482 22.33 -13.22 8.76
CA LEU A 482 22.91 -14.15 9.73
C LEU A 482 22.15 -15.47 9.73
N LEU A 483 22.86 -16.55 10.03
CA LEU A 483 22.28 -17.87 10.24
C LEU A 483 21.17 -17.82 11.31
N PRO A 484 20.04 -18.56 11.14
CA PRO A 484 18.93 -18.55 12.08
C PRO A 484 19.36 -18.79 13.54
N ILE A 485 20.18 -19.82 13.79
CA ILE A 485 20.70 -20.13 15.13
C ILE A 485 21.54 -18.98 15.72
N VAL A 486 22.33 -18.30 14.90
CA VAL A 486 23.16 -17.15 15.34
C VAL A 486 22.27 -15.97 15.71
N LYS A 487 21.22 -15.71 14.93
CA LYS A 487 20.24 -14.65 15.24
C LYS A 487 19.57 -14.90 16.59
N GLU A 488 19.09 -16.12 16.82
CA GLU A 488 18.42 -16.49 18.08
C GLU A 488 19.37 -16.36 19.27
N VAL A 489 20.64 -16.79 19.15
CA VAL A 489 21.66 -16.59 20.19
C VAL A 489 21.85 -15.12 20.54
N VAL A 490 21.98 -14.25 19.53
CA VAL A 490 22.15 -12.79 19.74
C VAL A 490 20.91 -12.20 20.41
N GLU A 491 19.70 -12.58 19.98
CA GLU A 491 18.43 -12.11 20.55
C GLU A 491 18.31 -12.50 22.03
N MET A 492 18.58 -13.77 22.36
CA MET A 492 18.48 -14.30 23.71
C MET A 492 19.51 -13.66 24.65
N LEU A 493 20.77 -13.52 24.21
CA LEU A 493 21.82 -12.85 24.98
C LEU A 493 21.54 -11.35 25.15
N PHE A 494 20.92 -10.69 24.18
CA PHE A 494 20.48 -9.31 24.33
C PHE A 494 19.36 -9.19 25.38
N CYS A 495 18.38 -10.09 25.36
CA CYS A 495 17.30 -10.12 26.36
C CYS A 495 17.81 -10.42 27.78
N ARG A 496 18.88 -11.22 27.91
CA ARG A 496 19.60 -11.45 29.18
C ARG A 496 20.38 -10.23 29.68
N GLY A 497 20.58 -9.22 28.84
CA GLY A 497 21.25 -7.97 29.19
C GLY A 497 22.78 -8.04 29.19
N VAL A 498 23.38 -9.12 28.70
CA VAL A 498 24.84 -9.25 28.58
C VAL A 498 25.40 -8.50 27.36
N ILE A 499 24.62 -8.42 26.27
CA ILE A 499 24.96 -7.58 25.10
C ILE A 499 24.60 -6.13 25.41
N LYS A 500 25.60 -5.23 25.34
CA LYS A 500 25.43 -3.81 25.66
C LYS A 500 25.21 -2.95 24.42
N VAL A 501 25.75 -3.35 23.27
CA VAL A 501 25.60 -2.64 21.99
C VAL A 501 25.15 -3.64 20.94
N LEU A 502 24.00 -3.38 20.30
CA LEU A 502 23.47 -4.22 19.23
C LEU A 502 23.35 -3.40 17.94
N PHE A 503 24.08 -3.78 16.88
CA PHE A 503 23.85 -3.26 15.54
C PHE A 503 22.78 -4.08 14.85
N SER A 504 21.72 -3.43 14.40
CA SER A 504 20.58 -4.14 13.84
C SER A 504 19.97 -3.47 12.62
N THR A 505 19.32 -4.27 11.78
CA THR A 505 18.34 -3.79 10.79
C THR A 505 16.95 -3.62 11.41
N GLU A 506 16.02 -3.03 10.66
CA GLU A 506 14.61 -2.84 11.03
C GLU A 506 13.92 -4.14 11.50
N THR A 507 14.35 -5.29 10.95
CA THR A 507 13.79 -6.61 11.26
C THR A 507 13.80 -6.99 12.75
N PHE A 508 14.71 -6.42 13.55
CA PHE A 508 14.72 -6.63 15.00
C PHE A 508 13.61 -5.86 15.73
N ALA A 509 13.35 -4.62 15.31
CA ALA A 509 12.27 -3.82 15.88
C ALA A 509 10.90 -4.41 15.59
N MET A 510 10.78 -5.11 14.47
CA MET A 510 9.57 -5.79 14.03
C MET A 510 9.42 -7.18 14.64
N GLY A 511 10.52 -7.95 14.73
CA GLY A 511 10.48 -9.39 14.97
C GLY A 511 10.74 -9.88 16.40
N VAL A 512 11.16 -9.00 17.33
CA VAL A 512 11.59 -9.42 18.67
C VAL A 512 11.06 -8.46 19.73
N ASN A 513 10.54 -8.99 20.84
CA ASN A 513 10.15 -8.18 21.99
C ASN A 513 11.34 -7.87 22.92
N ALA A 514 12.29 -7.08 22.44
CA ALA A 514 13.52 -6.74 23.18
C ALA A 514 13.67 -5.22 23.37
N PRO A 515 13.31 -4.66 24.55
CA PRO A 515 13.49 -3.25 24.83
C PRO A 515 14.93 -2.91 25.23
N ALA A 516 15.39 -1.72 24.85
CA ALA A 516 16.70 -1.17 25.15
C ALA A 516 16.57 0.14 25.94
N ARG A 517 17.64 0.59 26.60
CA ARG A 517 17.62 1.90 27.28
C ARG A 517 17.72 3.03 26.26
N THR A 518 18.57 2.84 25.24
CA THR A 518 18.81 3.82 24.18
C THR A 518 18.62 3.21 22.80
N VAL A 519 18.04 3.97 21.87
CA VAL A 519 17.99 3.63 20.44
C VAL A 519 18.76 4.68 19.65
N VAL A 520 19.57 4.24 18.69
CA VAL A 520 20.36 5.12 17.81
C VAL A 520 19.98 4.84 16.36
N PHE A 521 19.74 5.88 15.58
CA PHE A 521 19.57 5.79 14.13
C PHE A 521 20.85 6.25 13.43
N ASP A 522 21.48 5.37 12.64
CA ASP A 522 22.66 5.75 11.83
C ASP A 522 22.29 6.70 10.67
N THR A 523 21.08 6.56 10.14
CA THR A 523 20.51 7.40 9.08
C THR A 523 18.98 7.43 9.23
N LEU A 524 18.30 8.40 8.61
CA LEU A 524 16.83 8.46 8.52
C LEU A 524 16.31 8.15 7.11
N ARG A 525 17.19 7.62 6.25
CA ARG A 525 16.85 7.21 4.88
C ARG A 525 17.08 5.72 4.70
N LYS A 526 16.16 5.05 4.01
CA LYS A 526 16.26 3.64 3.65
C LYS A 526 15.97 3.41 2.17
N PHE A 527 16.40 2.25 1.67
CA PHE A 527 16.13 1.81 0.31
C PHE A 527 14.97 0.80 0.32
N ASP A 528 13.90 1.11 -0.40
CA ASP A 528 12.68 0.31 -0.43
C ASP A 528 12.66 -0.72 -1.58
N GLY A 529 13.81 -0.99 -2.20
CA GLY A 529 13.90 -1.83 -3.41
C GLY A 529 13.79 -1.04 -4.71
N LYS A 530 13.18 0.14 -4.69
CA LYS A 530 13.06 1.06 -5.84
C LYS A 530 13.90 2.32 -5.67
N GLU A 531 13.73 3.04 -4.57
CA GLU A 531 14.41 4.32 -4.32
C GLU A 531 14.84 4.50 -2.85
N PHE A 532 15.72 5.48 -2.61
CA PHE A 532 16.16 5.89 -1.28
C PHE A 532 15.24 6.96 -0.69
N ARG A 533 14.22 6.54 0.06
CA ARG A 533 13.24 7.42 0.71
C ARG A 533 13.54 7.69 2.19
N GLN A 534 12.84 8.66 2.77
CA GLN A 534 12.83 8.88 4.22
C GLN A 534 11.98 7.83 4.92
N LEU A 535 12.29 7.56 6.19
CA LEU A 535 11.48 6.71 7.04
C LEU A 535 10.09 7.30 7.24
N LEU A 536 9.07 6.44 7.23
CA LEU A 536 7.72 6.83 7.57
C LEU A 536 7.61 7.05 9.09
N PRO A 537 6.72 7.94 9.56
CA PRO A 537 6.54 8.18 10.99
C PRO A 537 6.19 6.91 11.77
N GLY A 538 5.41 5.99 11.18
CA GLY A 538 5.07 4.69 11.77
C GLY A 538 6.30 3.80 11.99
N GLU A 539 7.14 3.64 10.96
CA GLU A 539 8.40 2.86 11.02
C GLU A 539 9.34 3.43 12.09
N TYR A 540 9.48 4.76 12.12
CA TYR A 540 10.27 5.44 13.14
C TYR A 540 9.72 5.22 14.56
N THR A 541 8.41 5.36 14.73
CA THR A 541 7.71 5.19 16.01
C THR A 541 7.86 3.78 16.57
N GLN A 542 7.85 2.76 15.70
CA GLN A 542 8.06 1.36 16.07
C GLN A 542 9.50 1.09 16.52
N MET A 543 10.49 1.57 15.76
CA MET A 543 11.92 1.43 16.10
C MET A 543 12.30 2.24 17.35
N ALA A 544 11.91 3.51 17.41
CA ALA A 544 12.17 4.40 18.55
C ALA A 544 11.44 3.92 19.82
N GLY A 545 10.27 3.28 19.66
CA GLY A 545 9.51 2.68 20.75
C GLY A 545 10.20 1.52 21.47
N ARG A 546 11.33 1.03 20.94
CA ARG A 546 12.20 0.07 21.65
C ARG A 546 13.08 0.74 22.71
N ALA A 547 13.16 2.06 22.76
CA ALA A 547 13.85 2.80 23.82
C ALA A 547 12.98 2.93 25.07
N GLY A 548 13.60 2.73 26.24
CA GLY A 548 12.96 2.81 27.54
C GLY A 548 12.33 1.49 27.99
N ARG A 549 12.89 0.88 29.04
CA ARG A 549 12.37 -0.37 29.62
C ARG A 549 11.38 -0.03 30.74
N ARG A 550 10.13 -0.51 30.62
CA ARG A 550 9.07 -0.32 31.63
C ARG A 550 9.55 -0.84 32.99
N GLY A 551 9.43 -0.02 34.03
CA GLY A 551 9.85 -0.34 35.40
C GLY A 551 11.34 -0.14 35.71
N LEU A 552 12.22 -0.06 34.70
CA LEU A 552 13.67 0.14 34.89
C LEU A 552 14.12 1.55 34.54
N ASP A 553 13.63 2.10 33.43
CA ASP A 553 14.03 3.40 32.91
C ASP A 553 12.87 4.40 33.07
N LYS A 554 13.17 5.61 33.58
CA LYS A 554 12.17 6.70 33.66
C LYS A 554 11.89 7.35 32.31
N ILE A 555 12.88 7.38 31.43
CA ILE A 555 12.86 8.03 30.12
C ILE A 555 13.67 7.17 29.15
N GLY A 556 13.15 6.94 27.95
CA GLY A 556 13.86 6.30 26.85
C GLY A 556 14.62 7.32 26.01
N THR A 557 15.90 7.08 25.72
CA THR A 557 16.71 8.01 24.92
C THR A 557 16.79 7.55 23.47
N VAL A 558 16.49 8.44 22.53
CA VAL A 558 16.61 8.20 21.09
C VAL A 558 17.61 9.17 20.49
N ILE A 559 18.58 8.68 19.72
CA ILE A 559 19.66 9.49 19.15
C ILE A 559 19.69 9.34 17.63
N VAL A 560 19.69 10.46 16.90
CA VAL A 560 19.91 10.48 15.44
C VAL A 560 21.36 10.87 15.18
N MET A 561 22.11 9.98 14.52
CA MET A 561 23.49 10.22 14.15
C MET A 561 23.56 11.17 12.93
N CYS A 562 24.25 12.29 13.08
CA CYS A 562 24.51 13.23 11.99
C CYS A 562 26.01 13.24 11.70
N ARG A 563 26.41 12.73 10.53
CA ARG A 563 27.81 12.72 10.08
C ARG A 563 28.20 14.06 9.45
N ASP A 564 27.74 14.31 8.22
CA ASP A 564 28.20 15.47 7.43
C ASP A 564 27.14 16.56 7.29
N LYS A 565 25.85 16.18 7.26
CA LYS A 565 24.73 17.13 7.11
C LYS A 565 23.69 16.93 8.19
N ILE A 566 23.33 18.01 8.88
CA ILE A 566 22.21 18.04 9.80
C ILE A 566 20.91 18.12 8.98
N PRO A 567 19.94 17.21 9.21
CA PRO A 567 18.66 17.23 8.50
C PRO A 567 17.88 18.54 8.66
N GLU A 568 16.95 18.78 7.75
CA GLU A 568 16.06 19.94 7.82
C GLU A 568 15.00 19.77 8.93
N GLU A 569 14.52 20.90 9.45
CA GLU A 569 13.52 20.89 10.52
C GLU A 569 12.20 20.26 10.07
N LYS A 570 11.78 20.53 8.83
CA LYS A 570 10.55 19.98 8.24
C LYS A 570 10.60 18.45 8.19
N ASP A 571 11.72 17.90 7.77
CA ASP A 571 11.93 16.46 7.63
C ASP A 571 11.97 15.77 9.00
N LEU A 572 12.73 16.33 9.96
CA LEU A 572 12.78 15.80 11.32
C LEU A 572 11.43 15.87 12.02
N LYS A 573 10.71 16.98 11.88
CA LYS A 573 9.38 17.15 12.47
C LYS A 573 8.39 16.15 11.88
N ARG A 574 8.46 15.91 10.57
CA ARG A 574 7.63 14.89 9.90
C ARG A 574 7.93 13.49 10.43
N VAL A 575 9.20 13.11 10.58
CA VAL A 575 9.56 11.75 11.01
C VAL A 575 9.28 11.51 12.50
N ILE A 576 9.58 12.49 13.37
CA ILE A 576 9.51 12.32 14.84
C ILE A 576 8.10 12.58 15.39
N VAL A 577 7.43 13.64 14.93
CA VAL A 577 6.12 14.10 15.45
C VAL A 577 5.00 13.88 14.43
N GLY A 578 5.31 13.32 13.26
CA GLY A 578 4.29 13.02 12.26
C GLY A 578 3.28 12.01 12.76
N SER A 579 2.04 12.12 12.29
CA SER A 579 1.01 11.11 12.55
C SER A 579 1.44 9.77 11.96
N ALA A 580 1.16 8.67 12.69
CA ALA A 580 1.31 7.33 12.17
C ALA A 580 0.55 7.14 10.85
N THR A 581 1.03 6.23 10.02
CA THR A 581 0.39 5.89 8.75
C THR A 581 -1.00 5.32 8.99
N LYS A 582 -1.97 5.73 8.17
CA LYS A 582 -3.31 5.16 8.18
C LYS A 582 -3.24 3.69 7.76
N LEU A 583 -4.18 2.90 8.24
CA LEU A 583 -4.44 1.57 7.70
C LEU A 583 -5.08 1.73 6.32
N GLU A 584 -4.44 1.20 5.30
CA GLU A 584 -4.88 1.21 3.90
C GLU A 584 -4.90 -0.22 3.38
N SER A 585 -5.95 -0.57 2.66
CA SER A 585 -6.10 -1.90 2.08
C SER A 585 -4.97 -2.18 1.09
N GLN A 586 -4.35 -3.35 1.20
CA GLN A 586 -3.40 -3.87 0.22
C GLN A 586 -4.03 -5.01 -0.59
N PHE A 587 -5.35 -5.16 -0.52
CA PHE A 587 -6.10 -6.24 -1.14
C PHE A 587 -5.85 -6.29 -2.65
N ARG A 588 -5.41 -7.45 -3.14
CA ARG A 588 -5.19 -7.71 -4.56
C ARG A 588 -5.65 -9.12 -4.89
N LEU A 589 -6.15 -9.30 -6.10
CA LEU A 589 -6.56 -10.60 -6.60
C LEU A 589 -5.32 -11.44 -6.92
N THR A 590 -5.22 -12.62 -6.31
CA THR A 590 -4.24 -13.66 -6.66
C THR A 590 -4.96 -14.83 -7.33
N TYR A 591 -4.29 -15.59 -8.21
CA TYR A 591 -4.95 -16.71 -8.88
C TYR A 591 -5.29 -17.80 -7.87
N ILE A 592 -4.41 -18.03 -6.89
CA ILE A 592 -4.65 -18.98 -5.78
C ILE A 592 -5.94 -18.65 -5.03
N MET A 593 -6.15 -17.37 -4.67
CA MET A 593 -7.37 -16.94 -3.99
C MET A 593 -8.61 -17.21 -4.84
N ILE A 594 -8.59 -16.85 -6.12
CA ILE A 594 -9.71 -17.10 -7.04
C ILE A 594 -10.01 -18.60 -7.13
N LEU A 595 -8.99 -19.44 -7.30
CA LEU A 595 -9.15 -20.89 -7.42
C LEU A 595 -9.68 -21.52 -6.12
N HIS A 596 -9.22 -21.07 -4.96
CA HIS A 596 -9.77 -21.55 -3.69
C HIS A 596 -11.23 -21.15 -3.50
N LEU A 597 -11.60 -19.92 -3.84
CA LEU A 597 -12.99 -19.45 -3.74
C LEU A 597 -13.90 -20.17 -4.72
N LEU A 598 -13.47 -20.38 -5.97
CA LEU A 598 -14.24 -21.17 -6.94
C LEU A 598 -14.37 -22.65 -6.53
N ARG A 599 -13.47 -23.15 -5.69
CA ARG A 599 -13.54 -24.50 -5.12
C ARG A 599 -14.51 -24.58 -3.93
N VAL A 600 -14.75 -23.48 -3.23
CA VAL A 600 -15.61 -23.42 -2.03
C VAL A 600 -16.94 -22.76 -2.39
N GLU A 601 -18.02 -23.54 -2.42
CA GLU A 601 -19.34 -23.05 -2.87
C GLU A 601 -19.98 -22.00 -1.92
N GLU A 602 -19.55 -21.94 -0.65
CA GLU A 602 -20.16 -21.06 0.36
C GLU A 602 -19.91 -19.57 0.14
N LEU A 603 -18.81 -19.18 -0.53
CA LEU A 603 -18.42 -17.78 -0.68
C LEU A 603 -17.99 -17.46 -2.11
N LYS A 604 -18.78 -16.62 -2.78
CA LYS A 604 -18.46 -16.10 -4.11
C LYS A 604 -17.30 -15.09 -4.08
N VAL A 605 -16.54 -15.01 -5.16
CA VAL A 605 -15.42 -14.05 -5.28
C VAL A 605 -15.93 -12.61 -5.21
N GLU A 606 -17.09 -12.35 -5.82
CA GLU A 606 -17.75 -11.05 -5.81
C GLU A 606 -18.11 -10.63 -4.38
N ASP A 607 -18.56 -11.55 -3.54
CA ASP A 607 -18.86 -11.28 -2.13
C ASP A 607 -17.59 -10.97 -1.33
N MET A 608 -16.48 -11.63 -1.65
CA MET A 608 -15.19 -11.33 -1.07
C MET A 608 -14.69 -9.94 -1.46
N LEU A 609 -14.84 -9.56 -2.73
CA LEU A 609 -14.52 -8.22 -3.23
C LEU A 609 -15.37 -7.13 -2.56
N LYS A 610 -16.68 -7.34 -2.43
CA LYS A 610 -17.59 -6.41 -1.73
C LYS A 610 -17.22 -6.22 -0.27
N ARG A 611 -16.77 -7.29 0.40
CA ARG A 611 -16.37 -7.28 1.81
C ARG A 611 -14.94 -6.81 2.03
N SER A 612 -14.15 -6.55 0.97
CA SER A 612 -12.79 -6.03 1.06
C SER A 612 -12.74 -4.66 1.74
N PHE A 613 -11.61 -4.33 2.37
CA PHE A 613 -11.45 -3.02 2.99
C PHE A 613 -11.34 -1.90 1.95
N ALA A 614 -10.83 -2.20 0.75
CA ALA A 614 -10.75 -1.27 -0.37
C ALA A 614 -12.14 -0.71 -0.78
N GLU A 615 -13.17 -1.56 -0.79
CA GLU A 615 -14.53 -1.18 -1.18
C GLU A 615 -15.39 -0.65 -0.03
N PHE A 616 -14.83 -0.60 1.18
CA PHE A 616 -15.56 -0.24 2.40
C PHE A 616 -16.27 1.12 2.30
N HIS A 617 -15.60 2.14 1.74
CA HIS A 617 -16.20 3.47 1.59
C HIS A 617 -17.34 3.51 0.57
N ALA A 618 -17.26 2.70 -0.49
CA ALA A 618 -18.32 2.56 -1.47
C ALA A 618 -19.54 1.87 -0.85
N GLN A 619 -19.30 0.76 -0.13
CA GLN A 619 -20.34 0.00 0.58
C GLN A 619 -21.02 0.80 1.68
N LYS A 620 -20.27 1.58 2.47
CA LYS A 620 -20.83 2.44 3.52
C LYS A 620 -21.83 3.47 2.97
N LYS A 621 -21.60 3.95 1.75
CA LYS A 621 -22.48 4.93 1.07
C LYS A 621 -23.62 4.26 0.30
N LEU A 622 -23.60 2.94 0.15
CA LEU A 622 -24.58 2.20 -0.66
C LEU A 622 -26.04 2.41 -0.19
N PRO A 623 -26.36 2.42 1.13
CA PRO A 623 -27.72 2.71 1.58
C PRO A 623 -28.20 4.12 1.20
N GLU A 624 -27.33 5.12 1.27
CA GLU A 624 -27.64 6.51 0.89
C GLU A 624 -27.89 6.62 -0.62
N LYS A 625 -27.07 5.91 -1.43
CA LYS A 625 -27.27 5.81 -2.87
C LYS A 625 -28.57 5.08 -3.22
N GLN A 626 -28.91 4.01 -2.50
CA GLN A 626 -30.15 3.27 -2.70
C GLN A 626 -31.37 4.15 -2.39
N GLN A 627 -31.35 4.91 -1.30
CA GLN A 627 -32.39 5.89 -0.99
C GLN A 627 -32.49 6.98 -2.07
N LEU A 628 -31.37 7.48 -2.57
CA LEU A 628 -31.35 8.45 -3.67
C LEU A 628 -31.93 7.87 -4.96
N LEU A 629 -31.61 6.62 -5.31
CA LEU A 629 -32.16 5.92 -6.46
C LEU A 629 -33.68 5.76 -6.33
N MET A 630 -34.17 5.31 -5.18
CA MET A 630 -35.61 5.20 -4.92
C MET A 630 -36.31 6.55 -5.06
N ARG A 631 -35.70 7.62 -4.54
CA ARG A 631 -36.22 8.99 -4.69
C ARG A 631 -36.27 9.44 -6.14
N LYS A 632 -35.26 9.10 -6.95
CA LYS A 632 -35.21 9.42 -8.38
C LYS A 632 -36.25 8.63 -9.17
N LEU A 633 -36.38 7.32 -8.91
CA LEU A 633 -37.40 6.48 -9.54
C LEU A 633 -38.83 6.91 -9.19
N ALA A 634 -39.06 7.44 -8.00
CA ALA A 634 -40.35 7.96 -7.58
C ALA A 634 -40.69 9.35 -8.18
N GLN A 635 -39.76 10.02 -8.86
CA GLN A 635 -40.06 11.29 -9.52
C GLN A 635 -40.94 11.04 -10.74
N PRO A 636 -42.10 11.73 -10.87
CA PRO A 636 -42.95 11.58 -12.04
C PRO A 636 -42.20 12.09 -13.27
N THR A 637 -41.90 11.16 -14.19
CA THR A 637 -41.30 11.49 -15.48
C THR A 637 -42.39 12.07 -16.38
N ARG A 638 -42.19 13.30 -16.86
CA ARG A 638 -43.14 13.94 -17.78
C ARG A 638 -43.07 13.23 -19.13
N THR A 639 -44.22 12.86 -19.69
CA THR A 639 -44.30 12.33 -21.06
C THR A 639 -44.33 13.50 -22.05
N VAL A 640 -43.65 13.36 -23.18
CA VAL A 640 -43.68 14.38 -24.23
C VAL A 640 -44.77 14.04 -25.23
N GLU A 641 -45.90 14.75 -25.15
CA GLU A 641 -47.00 14.58 -26.10
C GLU A 641 -46.74 15.41 -27.37
N CYS A 642 -46.16 14.77 -28.38
CA CYS A 642 -45.97 15.42 -29.68
C CYS A 642 -47.26 15.36 -30.51
N ILE A 643 -47.77 16.54 -30.90
CA ILE A 643 -48.97 16.73 -31.75
C ILE A 643 -48.87 15.96 -33.09
N LYS A 644 -47.66 15.65 -33.55
CA LYS A 644 -47.41 14.99 -34.85
C LYS A 644 -47.33 13.46 -34.80
N GLY A 645 -47.42 12.85 -33.62
CA GLY A 645 -47.65 11.40 -33.40
C GLY A 645 -46.82 10.43 -34.26
N GLU A 646 -45.83 9.79 -33.63
CA GLU A 646 -44.92 8.74 -34.15
C GLU A 646 -43.97 9.17 -35.30
N PRO A 647 -42.64 9.08 -35.11
CA PRO A 647 -41.91 8.38 -34.04
C PRO A 647 -41.87 9.15 -32.71
N ALA A 648 -41.42 8.47 -31.65
CA ALA A 648 -41.19 9.09 -30.36
C ALA A 648 -40.17 10.24 -30.51
N ILE A 649 -40.44 11.37 -29.86
CA ILE A 649 -39.48 12.50 -29.80
C ILE A 649 -38.10 12.05 -29.28
N GLU A 650 -38.05 10.96 -28.50
CA GLU A 650 -36.82 10.36 -27.96
C GLU A 650 -35.86 9.96 -29.09
N GLU A 651 -36.36 9.30 -30.15
CA GLU A 651 -35.53 8.93 -31.31
C GLU A 651 -35.01 10.17 -32.05
N TYR A 652 -35.85 11.21 -32.17
CA TYR A 652 -35.43 12.47 -32.77
C TYR A 652 -34.36 13.17 -31.90
N TYR A 653 -34.50 13.11 -30.58
CA TYR A 653 -33.54 13.67 -29.65
C TYR A 653 -32.20 12.92 -29.67
N ASP A 654 -32.22 11.59 -29.79
CA ASP A 654 -31.00 10.78 -29.92
C ASP A 654 -30.23 11.13 -31.20
N LEU A 655 -30.94 11.23 -32.34
CA LEU A 655 -30.36 11.70 -33.60
C LEU A 655 -29.80 13.13 -33.48
N TYR A 656 -30.52 14.03 -32.80
CA TYR A 656 -30.09 15.40 -32.55
C TYR A 656 -28.82 15.46 -31.69
N ALA A 657 -28.78 14.71 -30.58
CA ALA A 657 -27.65 14.70 -29.66
C ALA A 657 -26.39 14.10 -30.30
N GLU A 658 -26.53 13.03 -31.09
CA GLU A 658 -25.43 12.45 -31.85
C GLU A 658 -24.93 13.40 -32.96
N ALA A 659 -25.85 14.07 -33.65
CA ALA A 659 -25.50 15.07 -34.66
C ALA A 659 -24.77 16.27 -34.03
N GLU A 660 -25.19 16.74 -32.85
CA GLU A 660 -24.52 17.82 -32.12
C GLU A 660 -23.11 17.41 -31.67
N LYS A 661 -22.94 16.18 -31.18
CA LYS A 661 -21.62 15.63 -30.81
C LYS A 661 -20.68 15.59 -32.02
N ASN A 662 -21.14 15.05 -33.15
CA ASN A 662 -20.35 14.98 -34.38
C ASN A 662 -20.06 16.39 -34.93
N SER A 663 -21.03 17.32 -34.84
CA SER A 663 -20.83 18.73 -35.24
C SER A 663 -19.77 19.43 -34.39
N ASN A 664 -19.75 19.20 -33.07
CA ASN A 664 -18.74 19.77 -32.18
C ASN A 664 -17.35 19.18 -32.46
N GLN A 665 -17.26 17.86 -32.68
CA GLN A 665 -15.99 17.20 -33.07
C GLN A 665 -15.46 17.74 -34.40
N VAL A 666 -16.32 17.90 -35.42
CA VAL A 666 -15.96 18.48 -36.71
C VAL A 666 -15.51 19.93 -36.54
N SER A 667 -16.26 20.75 -35.77
CA SER A 667 -15.92 22.15 -35.52
C SER A 667 -14.57 22.28 -34.81
N GLU A 668 -14.31 21.47 -33.79
CA GLU A 668 -13.03 21.48 -33.07
C GLU A 668 -11.86 21.09 -33.99
N ALA A 669 -12.00 20.00 -34.75
CA ALA A 669 -10.99 19.54 -35.69
C ALA A 669 -10.72 20.56 -36.81
N VAL A 670 -11.78 21.21 -37.33
CA VAL A 670 -11.65 22.29 -38.32
C VAL A 670 -10.89 23.48 -37.72
N MET A 671 -11.20 23.91 -36.50
CA MET A 671 -10.53 25.03 -35.84
C MET A 671 -9.08 24.73 -35.43
N GLN A 672 -8.72 23.45 -35.24
CA GLN A 672 -7.34 23.03 -34.99
C GLN A 672 -6.50 22.88 -36.27
N SER A 673 -7.14 22.79 -37.44
CA SER A 673 -6.46 22.63 -38.73
C SER A 673 -5.64 23.86 -39.13
N SER A 674 -4.52 23.63 -39.83
CA SER A 674 -3.75 24.72 -40.46
C SER A 674 -4.48 25.34 -41.66
N ALA A 675 -5.38 24.58 -42.31
CA ALA A 675 -6.10 25.05 -43.49
C ALA A 675 -7.05 26.21 -43.16
N ILE A 676 -7.74 26.18 -42.02
CA ILE A 676 -8.70 27.24 -41.64
C ILE A 676 -8.00 28.56 -41.30
N GLN A 677 -6.74 28.53 -40.87
CA GLN A 677 -5.98 29.73 -40.51
C GLN A 677 -5.83 30.69 -41.70
N GLN A 678 -5.79 30.16 -42.92
CA GLN A 678 -5.73 30.95 -44.15
C GLN A 678 -7.03 31.73 -44.40
N PHE A 679 -8.16 31.28 -43.82
CA PHE A 679 -9.47 31.90 -43.99
C PHE A 679 -9.84 32.88 -42.86
N LEU A 680 -9.20 32.76 -41.68
CA LEU A 680 -9.40 33.61 -40.50
C LEU A 680 -8.66 34.97 -40.61
N THR A 681 -8.85 35.65 -41.74
CA THR A 681 -8.30 36.99 -42.00
C THR A 681 -9.27 38.10 -41.59
N PRO A 682 -8.80 39.31 -41.26
CA PRO A 682 -9.67 40.48 -41.10
C PRO A 682 -10.66 40.64 -42.25
N GLY A 683 -11.92 40.92 -41.92
CA GLY A 683 -13.04 41.02 -42.85
C GLY A 683 -13.82 39.72 -43.07
N ARG A 684 -13.33 38.57 -42.57
CA ARG A 684 -14.06 37.31 -42.69
C ARG A 684 -15.30 37.31 -41.78
N VAL A 685 -16.43 36.86 -42.32
CA VAL A 685 -17.67 36.68 -41.55
C VAL A 685 -17.64 35.34 -40.82
N VAL A 686 -17.94 35.36 -39.52
CA VAL A 686 -17.96 34.20 -38.63
C VAL A 686 -19.23 34.21 -37.79
N VAL A 687 -19.69 33.04 -37.39
CA VAL A 687 -20.82 32.89 -36.45
C VAL A 687 -20.25 32.52 -35.09
N VAL A 688 -20.61 33.28 -34.06
CA VAL A 688 -20.09 33.13 -32.69
C VAL A 688 -21.20 32.67 -31.77
N LYS A 689 -20.88 31.81 -30.79
CA LYS A 689 -21.82 31.40 -29.75
C LYS A 689 -22.25 32.62 -28.91
N SER A 690 -23.56 32.77 -28.70
CA SER A 690 -24.09 33.74 -27.74
C SER A 690 -23.90 33.23 -26.31
N GLN A 691 -23.77 34.15 -25.35
CA GLN A 691 -23.76 33.83 -23.92
C GLN A 691 -25.16 33.57 -23.37
N SER A 692 -26.19 34.08 -24.06
CA SER A 692 -27.58 33.72 -23.83
C SER A 692 -27.95 32.64 -24.85
N ASP A 693 -28.33 31.45 -24.38
CA ASP A 693 -28.60 30.19 -25.11
C ASP A 693 -29.65 30.25 -26.25
N LYS A 694 -30.03 31.43 -26.72
CA LYS A 694 -31.21 31.61 -27.57
C LYS A 694 -30.93 31.94 -29.04
N ASP A 695 -29.77 32.47 -29.44
CA ASP A 695 -29.44 32.67 -30.87
C ASP A 695 -27.92 32.80 -31.14
N HIS A 696 -27.41 32.20 -32.22
CA HIS A 696 -26.02 32.42 -32.67
C HIS A 696 -25.85 33.82 -33.27
N LEU A 697 -24.70 34.47 -33.01
CA LEU A 697 -24.49 35.88 -33.39
C LEU A 697 -23.59 35.99 -34.63
N LEU A 698 -24.08 36.71 -35.63
CA LEU A 698 -23.31 37.03 -36.84
C LEU A 698 -22.25 38.06 -36.51
N SER A 699 -21.01 37.76 -36.86
CA SER A 699 -19.84 38.56 -36.49
C SER A 699 -18.84 38.69 -37.64
N VAL A 700 -17.98 39.71 -37.59
CA VAL A 700 -16.85 39.86 -38.51
C VAL A 700 -15.54 39.97 -37.76
N ILE A 701 -14.49 39.33 -38.26
CA ILE A 701 -13.14 39.41 -37.69
C ILE A 701 -12.56 40.78 -38.02
N VAL A 702 -12.24 41.57 -36.99
CA VAL A 702 -11.61 42.89 -37.12
C VAL A 702 -10.08 42.77 -37.08
N LYS A 703 -9.54 41.98 -36.15
CA LYS A 703 -8.09 41.75 -36.00
C LYS A 703 -7.82 40.38 -35.37
N ALA A 704 -6.81 39.67 -35.88
CA ALA A 704 -6.28 38.47 -35.25
C ALA A 704 -5.10 38.83 -34.34
N LEU A 705 -5.05 38.30 -33.11
CA LEU A 705 -3.92 38.48 -32.19
C LEU A 705 -2.81 37.44 -32.49
N PRO A 706 -1.58 37.61 -31.96
CA PRO A 706 -0.45 36.72 -32.25
C PRO A 706 -0.77 35.23 -32.03
N MET A 707 -0.21 34.37 -32.90
CA MET A 707 -0.58 32.94 -33.06
C MET A 707 -0.58 32.10 -31.78
N ALA A 708 0.19 32.48 -30.75
CA ALA A 708 0.24 31.77 -29.48
C ALA A 708 -1.07 31.89 -28.66
N SER A 709 -1.86 32.94 -28.89
CA SER A 709 -3.06 33.24 -28.07
C SER A 709 -4.37 32.72 -28.65
N ARG A 710 -4.44 32.37 -29.96
CA ARG A 710 -5.68 31.97 -30.68
C ARG A 710 -6.90 32.88 -30.43
N GLN A 711 -6.66 34.15 -30.10
CA GLN A 711 -7.68 35.15 -29.82
C GLN A 711 -7.92 36.07 -31.03
N TYR A 712 -9.18 36.43 -31.23
CA TYR A 712 -9.63 37.28 -32.32
C TYR A 712 -10.49 38.41 -31.76
N ILE A 713 -10.30 39.63 -32.26
CA ILE A 713 -11.22 40.74 -32.01
C ILE A 713 -12.29 40.68 -33.08
N VAL A 714 -13.54 40.51 -32.66
CA VAL A 714 -14.70 40.42 -33.55
C VAL A 714 -15.70 41.53 -33.22
N LEU A 715 -16.37 42.03 -34.26
CA LEU A 715 -17.55 42.88 -34.14
C LEU A 715 -18.79 42.01 -34.33
N VAL A 716 -19.66 41.99 -33.32
CA VAL A 716 -20.82 41.12 -33.18
C VAL A 716 -22.10 41.96 -33.23
N LEU A 717 -23.12 41.52 -33.98
CA LEU A 717 -24.45 42.13 -33.94
C LEU A 717 -25.27 41.58 -32.76
N LYS A 718 -25.81 42.45 -31.91
CA LYS A 718 -26.72 42.06 -30.82
C LYS A 718 -28.18 42.30 -31.23
N PRO A 719 -29.11 41.37 -30.91
CA PRO A 719 -30.55 41.65 -31.00
C PRO A 719 -30.95 42.68 -29.93
N ASP A 720 -31.83 43.63 -30.29
CA ASP A 720 -32.17 44.79 -29.46
C ASP A 720 -32.68 44.41 -28.06
N SER A 721 -31.97 44.88 -27.04
CA SER A 721 -32.49 45.06 -25.67
C SER A 721 -32.23 46.52 -25.27
N PRO A 722 -33.16 47.19 -24.57
CA PRO A 722 -33.02 48.63 -24.28
C PRO A 722 -31.79 48.94 -23.42
N PRO A 723 -31.12 50.09 -23.62
CA PRO A 723 -29.90 50.43 -22.91
C PRO A 723 -30.21 50.80 -21.45
N VAL A 724 -29.63 50.06 -20.49
CA VAL A 724 -29.64 50.41 -19.07
C VAL A 724 -28.65 51.55 -18.85
N GLN A 725 -29.15 52.70 -18.42
CA GLN A 725 -28.35 53.84 -17.97
C GLN A 725 -27.64 53.50 -16.66
N SER A 726 -26.32 53.68 -16.63
CA SER A 726 -25.54 53.69 -15.40
C SER A 726 -25.77 55.00 -14.66
N SER A 727 -26.42 54.94 -13.49
CA SER A 727 -26.39 56.03 -12.51
C SER A 727 -25.81 55.53 -11.19
N SER A 728 -25.04 56.40 -10.57
CA SER A 728 -24.26 56.25 -9.35
C SER A 728 -25.06 56.54 -8.07
N SER A 729 -24.49 56.07 -6.96
CA SER A 729 -24.60 56.50 -5.55
C SER A 729 -25.76 56.02 -4.64
N ASP A 730 -25.31 55.25 -3.63
CA ASP A 730 -25.56 55.28 -2.17
C ASP A 730 -26.86 54.81 -1.49
N ASP A 731 -26.64 53.79 -0.63
CA ASP A 731 -27.08 53.55 0.74
C ASP A 731 -28.55 53.82 1.17
N SER A 732 -29.25 52.75 1.58
CA SER A 732 -29.33 52.37 3.01
C SER A 732 -30.51 51.43 3.38
N VAL A 733 -30.23 50.59 4.40
CA VAL A 733 -31.10 49.90 5.39
C VAL A 733 -32.02 48.73 4.98
N LYS A 734 -31.80 47.63 5.72
CA LYS A 734 -32.44 46.30 5.75
C LYS A 734 -33.70 46.23 6.62
N LYS A 735 -34.63 45.31 6.28
CA LYS A 735 -35.18 44.18 7.10
C LYS A 735 -36.26 43.45 6.25
N LYS A 736 -36.05 42.19 5.83
CA LYS A 736 -36.41 40.87 6.46
C LYS A 736 -37.93 40.73 6.68
N GLU A 737 -38.59 39.68 6.16
CA GLU A 737 -38.61 38.25 6.60
C GLU A 737 -39.10 37.36 5.41
N ASP A 738 -39.08 36.03 5.35
CA ASP A 738 -38.34 34.89 5.94
C ASP A 738 -38.83 33.64 5.16
N PHE A 739 -37.94 32.65 4.93
CA PHE A 739 -38.20 31.20 4.89
C PHE A 739 -36.84 30.47 4.65
N PRO A 740 -36.64 29.21 5.10
CA PRO A 740 -35.66 28.91 6.14
C PRO A 740 -34.41 28.16 5.67
N GLN A 741 -33.41 28.23 6.55
CA GLN A 741 -32.01 27.82 6.42
C GLN A 741 -31.76 26.30 6.50
N GLY A 742 -30.66 25.89 5.85
CA GLY A 742 -30.03 24.57 5.98
C GLY A 742 -28.66 24.47 5.30
N TYR A 743 -27.77 25.42 5.62
CA TYR A 743 -26.32 25.55 5.45
C TYR A 743 -25.48 24.52 4.66
N PHE A 744 -24.56 25.07 3.82
CA PHE A 744 -23.17 24.60 3.81
C PHE A 744 -22.16 25.76 3.76
N MET A 745 -21.16 25.67 4.64
CA MET A 745 -20.02 26.56 4.78
C MET A 745 -18.96 26.26 3.73
N VAL A 746 -18.31 27.29 3.19
CA VAL A 746 -17.03 27.19 2.47
C VAL A 746 -16.04 28.19 3.10
N PRO A 747 -14.75 27.82 3.26
CA PRO A 747 -13.84 28.44 4.22
C PRO A 747 -13.24 29.76 3.74
N LYS A 748 -12.90 30.59 4.74
CA LYS A 748 -12.00 31.74 4.59
C LYS A 748 -10.56 31.27 4.43
N SER A 749 -9.94 31.59 3.29
CA SER A 749 -8.51 31.92 3.26
C SER A 749 -8.26 33.01 2.21
N LYS A 750 -7.94 34.20 2.71
CA LYS A 750 -7.44 35.36 1.97
C LYS A 750 -6.10 35.02 1.29
N ARG A 751 -5.99 35.32 -0.01
CA ARG A 751 -5.02 36.26 -0.58
C ARG A 751 -5.54 36.65 -1.96
N GLY A 752 -5.70 37.95 -2.18
CA GLY A 752 -6.22 38.51 -3.42
C GLY A 752 -5.33 38.13 -4.60
N LEU A 753 -5.97 37.72 -5.68
CA LEU A 753 -5.45 37.91 -7.02
C LEU A 753 -6.54 38.71 -7.73
N GLU A 754 -6.26 39.99 -7.93
CA GLU A 754 -7.04 40.86 -8.78
C GLU A 754 -7.15 40.19 -10.15
N ASN A 755 -8.37 40.12 -10.71
CA ASN A 755 -8.55 39.84 -12.13
C ASN A 755 -7.95 41.03 -12.88
N ASP A 756 -6.71 40.88 -13.30
CA ASP A 756 -5.98 41.83 -14.16
C ASP A 756 -6.72 41.97 -15.50
N TYR A 757 -7.66 42.91 -15.52
CA TYR A 757 -8.19 43.48 -16.74
C TYR A 757 -7.12 44.40 -17.35
N TYR A 758 -6.55 43.97 -18.48
CA TYR A 758 -5.84 44.76 -19.49
C TYR A 758 -5.11 46.04 -19.00
N SER A 759 -3.80 45.91 -18.73
CA SER A 759 -2.85 47.04 -18.83
C SER A 759 -2.13 47.01 -20.18
N PRO A 760 -2.01 48.14 -20.93
CA PRO A 760 -1.25 48.16 -22.17
C PRO A 760 0.25 48.29 -21.85
N SER A 761 1.01 47.21 -22.07
CA SER A 761 2.46 47.31 -22.16
C SER A 761 2.87 47.77 -23.56
N THR A 762 3.54 48.91 -23.61
CA THR A 762 4.06 49.53 -24.82
C THR A 762 5.30 48.77 -25.32
N ARG A 763 5.15 47.99 -26.39
CA ARG A 763 6.25 47.68 -27.32
C ARG A 763 5.84 48.00 -28.74
N LYS A 764 6.62 48.90 -29.36
CA LYS A 764 6.42 49.42 -30.72
C LYS A 764 6.37 48.28 -31.74
N GLY A 765 5.22 48.10 -32.35
CA GLY A 765 4.96 47.17 -33.45
C GLY A 765 3.49 47.20 -33.86
N SER A 766 3.13 48.12 -34.77
CA SER A 766 1.89 48.25 -35.56
C SER A 766 0.53 47.85 -34.91
N GLY A 767 -0.29 48.87 -34.61
CA GLY A 767 -1.74 48.76 -34.39
C GLY A 767 -2.14 48.90 -32.93
N VAL A 768 -2.19 50.14 -32.44
CA VAL A 768 -2.66 50.50 -31.10
C VAL A 768 -4.19 50.30 -31.06
N VAL A 769 -4.68 49.47 -30.14
CA VAL A 769 -6.13 49.40 -29.87
C VAL A 769 -6.44 50.49 -28.85
N ASN A 770 -7.08 51.59 -29.26
CA ASN A 770 -7.40 52.72 -28.38
C ASN A 770 -8.75 52.56 -27.65
N ILE A 771 -9.45 51.45 -27.87
CA ILE A 771 -10.80 51.20 -27.33
C ILE A 771 -10.74 50.18 -26.19
N ARG A 772 -11.45 50.43 -25.08
CA ARG A 772 -11.67 49.43 -24.01
C ARG A 772 -12.64 48.36 -24.50
N LEU A 773 -12.17 47.11 -24.56
CA LEU A 773 -13.00 45.94 -24.87
C LEU A 773 -13.65 45.41 -23.58
N PRO A 774 -14.93 44.97 -23.61
CA PRO A 774 -15.86 45.04 -24.74
C PRO A 774 -16.39 46.47 -24.96
N HIS A 775 -16.52 46.87 -26.22
CA HIS A 775 -17.09 48.16 -26.61
C HIS A 775 -18.44 47.95 -27.28
N ALA A 776 -19.50 48.57 -26.74
CA ALA A 776 -20.85 48.47 -27.28
C ALA A 776 -21.34 49.83 -27.81
N GLY A 777 -22.10 49.80 -28.90
CA GLY A 777 -22.68 50.98 -29.52
C GLY A 777 -23.93 50.64 -30.33
N ALA A 778 -24.57 51.65 -30.91
CA ALA A 778 -25.69 51.50 -31.82
C ALA A 778 -25.40 52.24 -33.13
N ALA A 779 -25.51 51.55 -34.26
CA ALA A 779 -25.30 52.11 -35.58
C ALA A 779 -26.23 51.43 -36.60
N ALA A 780 -26.67 52.16 -37.63
CA ALA A 780 -27.63 51.67 -38.63
C ALA A 780 -28.91 51.01 -38.04
N GLY A 781 -29.37 51.47 -36.86
CA GLY A 781 -30.59 50.98 -36.21
C GLY A 781 -30.45 49.68 -35.40
N VAL A 782 -29.23 49.13 -35.24
CA VAL A 782 -28.98 47.88 -34.50
C VAL A 782 -27.82 48.05 -33.52
N SER A 783 -27.90 47.40 -32.36
CA SER A 783 -26.81 47.36 -31.39
C SER A 783 -25.65 46.44 -31.83
N TYR A 784 -24.41 46.89 -31.65
CA TYR A 784 -23.21 46.10 -31.94
C TYR A 784 -22.27 46.07 -30.73
N GLU A 785 -21.46 45.02 -30.64
CA GLU A 785 -20.43 44.85 -29.61
C GLU A 785 -19.11 44.40 -30.25
N VAL A 786 -18.02 45.08 -29.93
CA VAL A 786 -16.66 44.66 -30.26
C VAL A 786 -16.07 43.96 -29.04
N ARG A 787 -15.71 42.68 -29.17
CA ARG A 787 -15.17 41.86 -28.08
C ARG A 787 -14.04 40.94 -28.54
N GLY A 788 -13.17 40.58 -27.61
CA GLY A 788 -12.18 39.52 -27.80
C GLY A 788 -12.83 38.15 -27.65
N VAL A 789 -12.56 37.23 -28.56
CA VAL A 789 -13.18 35.90 -28.65
C VAL A 789 -12.10 34.86 -28.92
N ASP A 790 -12.16 33.74 -28.22
CA ASP A 790 -11.32 32.57 -28.51
C ASP A 790 -11.83 31.84 -29.76
N ALA A 791 -10.93 31.29 -30.57
CA ALA A 791 -11.24 30.38 -31.67
C ALA A 791 -12.30 29.31 -31.31
N LYS A 792 -12.33 28.83 -30.05
CA LYS A 792 -13.31 27.83 -29.57
C LYS A 792 -14.76 28.30 -29.56
N GLU A 793 -15.01 29.60 -29.57
CA GLU A 793 -16.36 30.18 -29.57
C GLU A 793 -16.93 30.34 -31.00
N PHE A 794 -16.14 30.10 -32.04
CA PHE A 794 -16.62 30.11 -33.41
C PHE A 794 -17.42 28.84 -33.71
N VAL A 795 -18.67 29.02 -34.15
CA VAL A 795 -19.56 27.93 -34.58
C VAL A 795 -19.26 27.55 -36.02
N CYS A 796 -19.09 28.54 -36.90
CA CYS A 796 -18.68 28.30 -38.28
C CYS A 796 -18.01 29.53 -38.90
N VAL A 797 -17.15 29.29 -39.89
CA VAL A 797 -16.52 30.32 -40.73
C VAL A 797 -17.25 30.39 -42.06
N CYS A 798 -17.70 31.58 -42.47
CA CYS A 798 -18.53 31.76 -43.66
C CYS A 798 -17.68 32.06 -44.90
N ASN A 799 -18.20 31.74 -46.09
CA ASN A 799 -17.46 31.97 -47.34
C ASN A 799 -17.37 33.46 -47.76
N LYS A 800 -18.23 34.34 -47.22
CA LYS A 800 -18.23 35.78 -47.50
C LYS A 800 -17.13 36.54 -46.75
N LYS A 801 -16.61 37.60 -47.38
CA LYS A 801 -15.62 38.54 -46.81
C LYS A 801 -16.08 39.97 -47.05
N ILE A 802 -15.99 40.80 -46.02
CA ILE A 802 -16.33 42.22 -46.01
C ILE A 802 -15.04 43.04 -46.09
N GLN A 803 -15.05 44.15 -46.81
CA GLN A 803 -13.91 45.08 -46.82
C GLN A 803 -13.92 45.90 -45.52
N LEU A 804 -12.89 45.74 -44.70
CA LEU A 804 -12.74 46.47 -43.44
C LEU A 804 -11.55 47.41 -43.49
N ASN A 805 -11.70 48.56 -42.82
CA ASN A 805 -10.61 49.45 -42.46
C ASN A 805 -10.29 49.26 -40.96
N PRO A 806 -9.43 48.30 -40.58
CA PRO A 806 -9.23 47.91 -39.18
C PRO A 806 -8.65 49.04 -38.32
N GLY A 807 -7.88 49.97 -38.90
CA GLY A 807 -7.39 51.17 -38.20
C GLY A 807 -8.54 52.06 -37.71
N ARG A 808 -9.50 52.40 -38.60
CA ARG A 808 -10.67 53.22 -38.24
C ARG A 808 -11.60 52.58 -37.22
N LEU A 809 -11.66 51.25 -37.15
CA LEU A 809 -12.52 50.51 -36.20
C LEU A 809 -11.86 50.27 -34.84
N LEU A 810 -10.54 50.41 -34.71
CA LEU A 810 -9.81 50.15 -33.47
C LEU A 810 -9.14 51.41 -32.88
N GLU A 811 -8.99 52.47 -33.67
CA GLU A 811 -8.32 53.73 -33.30
C GLU A 811 -9.30 54.89 -33.07
N ASP A 812 -10.45 54.93 -33.77
CA ASP A 812 -11.46 56.00 -33.68
C ASP A 812 -12.81 55.50 -33.11
N VAL A 813 -13.38 56.22 -32.14
CA VAL A 813 -14.67 55.89 -31.48
C VAL A 813 -15.88 56.48 -32.24
N ASN A 814 -15.76 56.72 -33.55
CA ASN A 814 -16.81 57.43 -34.30
C ASN A 814 -17.88 56.46 -34.85
N ASN A 815 -19.15 56.63 -34.44
CA ASN A 815 -20.28 55.78 -34.83
C ASN A 815 -20.48 55.64 -36.36
N VAL A 816 -20.02 56.63 -37.13
CA VAL A 816 -20.08 56.62 -38.61
C VAL A 816 -19.23 55.50 -39.22
N ALA A 817 -18.07 55.19 -38.62
CA ALA A 817 -17.18 54.12 -39.09
C ALA A 817 -17.79 52.72 -38.87
N TYR A 818 -18.52 52.55 -37.78
CA TYR A 818 -19.23 51.31 -37.45
C TYR A 818 -20.49 51.12 -38.30
N SER A 819 -21.19 52.20 -38.65
CA SER A 819 -22.43 52.15 -39.45
C SER A 819 -22.28 51.44 -40.79
N GLN A 820 -21.16 51.66 -41.51
CA GLN A 820 -20.91 50.99 -42.80
C GLN A 820 -20.74 49.48 -42.64
N THR A 821 -20.00 49.05 -41.61
CA THR A 821 -19.72 47.63 -41.35
C THR A 821 -20.97 46.91 -40.83
N VAL A 822 -21.73 47.57 -39.95
CA VAL A 822 -23.00 47.05 -39.42
C VAL A 822 -24.04 46.91 -40.54
N GLN A 823 -24.16 47.89 -41.42
CA GLN A 823 -25.07 47.82 -42.57
C GLN A 823 -24.71 46.68 -43.52
N GLN A 824 -23.42 46.51 -43.85
CA GLN A 824 -22.97 45.38 -44.68
C GLN A 824 -23.21 44.02 -44.03
N LEU A 825 -23.12 43.92 -42.69
CA LEU A 825 -23.47 42.69 -41.97
C LEU A 825 -24.98 42.44 -41.95
N LEU A 826 -25.80 43.48 -41.88
CA LEU A 826 -27.26 43.39 -41.95
C LEU A 826 -27.74 42.98 -43.35
N ASP A 827 -27.15 43.53 -44.41
CA ASP A 827 -27.44 43.15 -45.80
C ASP A 827 -27.14 41.66 -46.05
N ILE A 828 -26.09 41.14 -45.41
CA ILE A 828 -25.72 39.71 -45.47
C ILE A 828 -26.69 38.82 -44.68
N LYS A 829 -27.43 39.38 -43.70
CA LYS A 829 -28.41 38.69 -42.85
C LYS A 829 -29.84 38.68 -43.44
N SER A 830 -30.03 39.16 -44.68
CA SER A 830 -31.34 39.15 -45.35
C SER A 830 -31.97 37.75 -45.39
N ASP A 831 -33.27 37.65 -45.04
CA ASP A 831 -34.09 36.44 -44.85
C ASP A 831 -33.88 35.59 -43.56
N GLY A 832 -33.14 36.09 -42.56
CA GLY A 832 -32.99 35.36 -41.29
C GLY A 832 -32.18 34.06 -41.39
N LYS A 833 -31.51 33.84 -42.53
CA LYS A 833 -30.60 32.70 -42.78
C LYS A 833 -29.16 33.19 -42.76
N PHE A 834 -28.28 32.44 -42.08
CA PHE A 834 -26.84 32.72 -42.07
C PHE A 834 -26.22 32.47 -43.45
N PRO A 835 -25.14 33.19 -43.80
CA PRO A 835 -24.38 32.90 -45.02
C PRO A 835 -23.78 31.48 -44.99
N PRO A 836 -23.59 30.83 -46.15
CA PRO A 836 -23.09 29.46 -46.22
C PRO A 836 -21.70 29.34 -45.57
N ALA A 837 -21.57 28.33 -44.71
CA ALA A 837 -20.31 27.97 -44.07
C ALA A 837 -19.33 27.33 -45.07
N LEU A 838 -18.04 27.43 -44.79
CA LEU A 838 -17.00 26.72 -45.54
C LEU A 838 -17.14 25.21 -45.35
N ASP A 839 -17.10 24.46 -46.45
CA ASP A 839 -17.17 23.00 -46.43
C ASP A 839 -15.81 22.40 -46.01
N PRO A 840 -15.74 21.58 -44.95
CA PRO A 840 -14.49 20.96 -44.49
C PRO A 840 -13.78 20.08 -45.53
N LEU A 841 -14.52 19.46 -46.44
CA LEU A 841 -13.98 18.55 -47.45
C LEU A 841 -13.74 19.26 -48.79
N LYS A 842 -14.69 20.08 -49.25
CA LYS A 842 -14.59 20.75 -50.57
C LYS A 842 -13.73 22.01 -50.53
N ASP A 843 -13.93 22.87 -49.53
CA ASP A 843 -13.27 24.17 -49.46
C ASP A 843 -11.94 24.09 -48.69
N LEU A 844 -11.94 23.41 -47.53
CA LEU A 844 -10.76 23.28 -46.67
C LEU A 844 -9.86 22.07 -47.04
N LYS A 845 -10.35 21.18 -47.92
CA LYS A 845 -9.62 19.99 -48.43
C LYS A 845 -9.02 19.12 -47.34
N LEU A 846 -9.71 18.97 -46.21
CA LEU A 846 -9.26 18.15 -45.09
C LEU A 846 -9.43 16.67 -45.44
N LYS A 847 -8.38 15.87 -45.21
CA LYS A 847 -8.32 14.44 -45.59
C LYS A 847 -8.18 13.50 -44.39
N ASP A 848 -8.29 14.02 -43.17
CA ASP A 848 -8.19 13.20 -41.96
C ASP A 848 -9.36 12.18 -41.91
N VAL A 849 -9.03 10.91 -41.71
CA VAL A 849 -9.98 9.79 -41.76
C VAL A 849 -11.07 9.96 -40.71
N ASN A 850 -10.69 10.30 -39.47
CA ASN A 850 -11.62 10.46 -38.36
C ASN A 850 -12.57 11.65 -38.59
N LEU A 851 -12.05 12.75 -39.13
CA LEU A 851 -12.84 13.93 -39.47
C LEU A 851 -13.84 13.66 -40.61
N VAL A 852 -13.39 12.96 -41.65
CA VAL A 852 -14.23 12.62 -42.81
C VAL A 852 -15.35 11.69 -42.38
N GLU A 853 -15.07 10.72 -41.51
CA GLU A 853 -16.07 9.81 -40.94
C GLU A 853 -17.09 10.58 -40.08
N ALA A 854 -16.63 11.43 -39.16
CA ALA A 854 -17.51 12.27 -38.34
C ALA A 854 -18.37 13.24 -39.19
N TYR A 855 -17.81 13.83 -40.24
CA TYR A 855 -18.53 14.74 -41.14
C TYR A 855 -19.58 14.01 -42.01
N LYS A 856 -19.26 12.83 -42.54
CA LYS A 856 -20.21 11.97 -43.24
C LYS A 856 -21.30 11.45 -42.30
N GLY A 857 -20.93 11.09 -41.07
CA GLY A 857 -21.86 10.70 -40.01
C GLY A 857 -22.83 11.83 -39.68
N TRP A 858 -22.31 13.04 -39.44
CA TRP A 858 -23.11 14.24 -39.19
C TRP A 858 -24.09 14.55 -40.33
N THR A 859 -23.61 14.61 -41.58
CA THR A 859 -24.47 14.87 -42.75
C THR A 859 -25.53 13.78 -42.95
N GLY A 860 -25.18 12.52 -42.71
CA GLY A 860 -26.13 11.40 -42.72
C GLY A 860 -27.20 11.52 -41.63
N LEU A 861 -26.83 11.91 -40.41
CA LEU A 861 -27.76 12.14 -39.30
C LEU A 861 -28.70 13.32 -39.57
N VAL A 862 -28.19 14.43 -40.11
CA VAL A 862 -29.00 15.60 -40.48
C VAL A 862 -30.07 15.22 -41.53
N LEU A 863 -29.71 14.42 -42.54
CA LEU A 863 -30.68 13.92 -43.53
C LEU A 863 -31.77 13.04 -42.88
N LYS A 864 -31.37 12.16 -41.95
CA LYS A 864 -32.32 11.33 -41.18
C LYS A 864 -33.23 12.17 -40.29
N MET A 865 -32.72 13.25 -39.69
CA MET A 865 -33.51 14.19 -38.91
C MET A 865 -34.54 14.91 -39.76
N VAL A 866 -34.18 15.38 -40.97
CA VAL A 866 -35.11 16.04 -41.90
C VAL A 866 -36.20 15.08 -42.38
N ALA A 867 -35.86 13.81 -42.58
CA ALA A 867 -36.82 12.76 -42.92
C ALA A 867 -37.78 12.41 -41.76
N ASN A 868 -37.45 12.79 -40.53
CA ASN A 868 -38.27 12.51 -39.35
C ASN A 868 -39.45 13.50 -39.26
N LYS A 869 -40.65 12.96 -39.04
CA LYS A 869 -41.91 13.72 -38.94
C LYS A 869 -41.90 14.78 -37.82
N CYS A 870 -41.11 14.58 -36.77
CA CYS A 870 -40.98 15.52 -35.66
C CYS A 870 -40.18 16.79 -36.00
N HIS A 871 -39.41 16.80 -37.09
CA HIS A 871 -38.60 17.96 -37.50
C HIS A 871 -39.44 19.22 -37.77
N GLY A 872 -40.67 19.06 -38.25
CA GLY A 872 -41.62 20.13 -38.51
C GLY A 872 -42.54 20.50 -37.34
N CYS A 873 -42.22 20.09 -36.11
CA CYS A 873 -43.07 20.36 -34.93
C CYS A 873 -42.96 21.82 -34.46
N ILE A 874 -44.10 22.48 -34.25
CA ILE A 874 -44.17 23.89 -33.79
C ILE A 874 -43.53 24.07 -32.40
N LYS A 875 -43.66 23.06 -31.52
CA LYS A 875 -43.07 23.05 -30.16
C LYS A 875 -41.76 22.25 -30.06
N LEU A 876 -41.06 22.04 -31.17
CA LEU A 876 -39.85 21.19 -31.19
C LEU A 876 -38.81 21.62 -30.15
N GLY A 877 -38.57 22.93 -29.97
CA GLY A 877 -37.62 23.42 -28.98
C GLY A 877 -37.99 23.13 -27.52
N GLU A 878 -39.28 23.09 -27.18
CA GLU A 878 -39.75 22.72 -25.83
C GLU A 878 -39.66 21.21 -25.64
N HIS A 879 -40.04 20.44 -26.67
CA HIS A 879 -39.96 18.98 -26.66
C HIS A 879 -38.52 18.47 -26.56
N LEU A 880 -37.56 19.13 -27.22
CA LEU A 880 -36.13 18.80 -27.12
C LEU A 880 -35.59 19.06 -25.71
N LYS A 881 -36.01 20.15 -25.04
CA LYS A 881 -35.62 20.42 -23.65
C LYS A 881 -36.17 19.37 -22.69
N LEU A 882 -37.44 19.00 -22.84
CA LEU A 882 -38.05 17.94 -22.03
C LEU A 882 -37.41 16.58 -22.31
N ALA A 883 -37.14 16.23 -23.57
CA ALA A 883 -36.44 15.01 -23.93
C ALA A 883 -35.01 14.96 -23.35
N ALA A 884 -34.31 16.10 -23.33
CA ALA A 884 -33.00 16.23 -22.67
C ALA A 884 -33.09 16.00 -21.16
N GLU A 885 -34.09 16.58 -20.48
CA GLU A 885 -34.33 16.35 -19.05
C GLU A 885 -34.64 14.88 -18.75
N ILE A 886 -35.47 14.23 -19.57
CA ILE A 886 -35.81 12.80 -19.44
C ILE A 886 -34.58 11.93 -19.66
N LYS A 887 -33.79 12.18 -20.72
CA LYS A 887 -32.59 11.40 -21.00
C LYS A 887 -31.54 11.57 -19.90
N LYS A 888 -31.31 12.81 -19.44
CA LYS A 888 -30.42 13.09 -18.30
C LYS A 888 -30.88 12.34 -17.04
N HIS A 889 -32.18 12.34 -16.75
CA HIS A 889 -32.71 11.58 -15.62
C HIS A 889 -32.51 10.06 -15.79
N LYS A 890 -32.79 9.51 -16.98
CA LYS A 890 -32.53 8.09 -17.30
C LYS A 890 -31.04 7.75 -17.15
N GLU A 891 -30.13 8.60 -17.61
CA GLU A 891 -28.68 8.45 -17.47
C GLU A 891 -28.23 8.52 -16.01
N GLU A 892 -28.76 9.45 -15.21
CA GLU A 892 -28.50 9.53 -13.76
C GLU A 892 -28.97 8.25 -13.04
N VAL A 893 -30.16 7.75 -13.36
CA VAL A 893 -30.70 6.50 -12.81
C VAL A 893 -29.84 5.31 -13.23
N ASN A 894 -29.44 5.22 -14.50
CA ASN A 894 -28.59 4.14 -14.99
C ASN A 894 -27.19 4.18 -14.38
N ASN A 895 -26.61 5.37 -14.20
CA ASN A 895 -25.33 5.54 -13.52
C ASN A 895 -25.43 5.15 -12.03
N LEU A 896 -26.52 5.52 -11.35
CA LEU A 896 -26.77 5.09 -9.98
C LEU A 896 -26.94 3.56 -9.88
N LYS A 897 -27.69 2.94 -10.81
CA LYS A 897 -27.82 1.49 -10.90
C LYS A 897 -26.47 0.81 -11.16
N PHE A 898 -25.68 1.32 -12.10
CA PHE A 898 -24.34 0.80 -12.39
C PHE A 898 -23.43 0.89 -11.16
N GLN A 899 -23.39 2.04 -10.47
CA GLN A 899 -22.61 2.21 -9.24
C GLN A 899 -23.03 1.31 -8.08
N MET A 900 -24.21 0.70 -8.14
CA MET A 900 -24.69 -0.30 -7.19
C MET A 900 -24.48 -1.73 -7.65
N SER A 901 -24.18 -1.93 -8.93
CA SER A 901 -23.91 -3.24 -9.51
C SER A 901 -22.50 -3.72 -9.17
N ASP A 902 -22.32 -5.04 -9.24
CA ASP A 902 -21.04 -5.68 -8.98
C ASP A 902 -19.99 -5.23 -9.99
N GLU A 903 -20.39 -4.90 -11.23
CA GLU A 903 -19.50 -4.43 -12.30
C GLU A 903 -18.80 -3.09 -11.99
N ALA A 904 -19.31 -2.31 -11.04
CA ALA A 904 -18.69 -1.04 -10.63
C ALA A 904 -17.58 -1.20 -9.58
N LEU A 905 -17.39 -2.39 -9.03
CA LEU A 905 -16.29 -2.66 -8.10
C LEU A 905 -14.94 -2.42 -8.79
N GLN A 906 -14.02 -1.76 -8.09
CA GLN A 906 -12.75 -1.29 -8.64
C GLN A 906 -11.90 -2.44 -9.24
N GLN A 907 -11.99 -3.64 -8.65
CA GLN A 907 -11.17 -4.79 -9.01
C GLN A 907 -11.82 -5.76 -10.02
N MET A 908 -13.05 -5.50 -10.47
CA MET A 908 -13.74 -6.43 -11.37
C MET A 908 -13.11 -6.58 -12.76
N PRO A 909 -12.56 -5.53 -13.40
CA PRO A 909 -11.85 -5.72 -14.66
C PRO A 909 -10.62 -6.62 -14.52
N ASP A 910 -9.90 -6.52 -13.41
CA ASP A 910 -8.74 -7.39 -13.10
C ASP A 910 -9.20 -8.83 -12.82
N PHE A 911 -10.30 -8.99 -12.09
CA PHE A 911 -10.92 -10.30 -11.86
C PHE A 911 -11.31 -11.00 -13.17
N GLN A 912 -12.01 -10.30 -14.06
CA GLN A 912 -12.44 -10.87 -15.35
C GLN A 912 -11.23 -11.27 -16.21
N GLY A 913 -10.21 -10.40 -16.31
CA GLY A 913 -8.99 -10.72 -17.05
C GLY A 913 -8.28 -11.97 -16.50
N ARG A 914 -8.23 -12.14 -15.17
CA ARG A 914 -7.65 -13.34 -14.54
C ARG A 914 -8.47 -14.59 -14.77
N ILE A 915 -9.80 -14.49 -14.76
CA ILE A 915 -10.69 -15.60 -15.11
C ILE A 915 -10.45 -16.05 -16.56
N ASP A 916 -10.32 -15.11 -17.48
CA ASP A 916 -10.07 -15.43 -18.90
C ASP A 916 -8.70 -16.12 -19.09
N VAL A 917 -7.67 -15.68 -18.36
CA VAL A 917 -6.36 -16.39 -18.31
C VAL A 917 -6.52 -17.82 -17.77
N LEU A 918 -7.24 -18.01 -16.67
CA LEU A 918 -7.45 -19.33 -16.06
C LEU A 918 -8.24 -20.27 -17.00
N LYS A 919 -9.18 -19.73 -17.79
CA LYS A 919 -9.91 -20.47 -18.82
C LYS A 919 -8.98 -20.93 -19.95
N GLU A 920 -8.15 -20.03 -20.46
CA GLU A 920 -7.23 -20.34 -21.56
C GLU A 920 -6.15 -21.38 -21.16
N ILE A 921 -5.67 -21.34 -19.91
CA ILE A 921 -4.71 -22.32 -19.38
C ILE A 921 -5.37 -23.70 -19.13
N GLY A 922 -6.70 -23.73 -19.00
CA GLY A 922 -7.48 -24.93 -18.65
C GLY A 922 -7.52 -25.22 -17.14
N CYS A 923 -7.29 -24.21 -16.30
CA CYS A 923 -7.45 -24.35 -14.84
C CYS A 923 -8.93 -24.37 -14.44
N ILE A 924 -9.77 -23.66 -15.19
CA ILE A 924 -11.24 -23.61 -15.01
C ILE A 924 -11.93 -23.83 -16.35
N ASN A 925 -13.15 -24.37 -16.34
CA ASN A 925 -13.96 -24.51 -17.55
C ASN A 925 -14.80 -23.23 -17.82
N ALA A 926 -15.63 -23.26 -18.87
CA ALA A 926 -16.54 -22.17 -19.22
C ALA A 926 -17.55 -21.85 -18.10
N ASP A 927 -17.96 -22.88 -17.35
CA ASP A 927 -18.92 -22.81 -16.22
C ASP A 927 -18.27 -22.44 -14.88
N LEU A 928 -17.00 -21.99 -14.88
CA LEU A 928 -16.23 -21.58 -13.69
C LEU A 928 -15.94 -22.72 -12.69
N VAL A 929 -16.05 -23.98 -13.11
CA VAL A 929 -15.70 -25.16 -12.32
C VAL A 929 -14.21 -25.46 -12.44
N VAL A 930 -13.56 -25.58 -11.28
CA VAL A 930 -12.12 -25.85 -11.14
C VAL A 930 -11.75 -27.25 -11.65
N GLN A 931 -10.86 -27.28 -12.64
CA GLN A 931 -10.33 -28.50 -13.26
C GLN A 931 -9.12 -29.05 -12.47
N ILE A 932 -8.57 -30.19 -12.91
CA ILE A 932 -7.40 -30.82 -12.25
C ILE A 932 -6.18 -29.88 -12.19
N LYS A 933 -5.92 -29.12 -13.26
CA LYS A 933 -4.88 -28.08 -13.28
C LYS A 933 -5.11 -27.02 -12.21
N GLY A 934 -6.35 -26.54 -12.06
CA GLY A 934 -6.71 -25.58 -11.03
C GLY A 934 -6.59 -26.14 -9.61
N ARG A 935 -6.93 -27.42 -9.40
CA ARG A 935 -6.75 -28.11 -8.10
C ARG A 935 -5.28 -28.23 -7.71
N VAL A 936 -4.41 -28.49 -8.69
CA VAL A 936 -2.96 -28.52 -8.50
C VAL A 936 -2.44 -27.12 -8.17
N ALA A 937 -2.89 -26.10 -8.90
CA ALA A 937 -2.51 -24.71 -8.66
C ALA A 937 -2.90 -24.22 -7.25
N CYS A 938 -4.00 -24.71 -6.67
CA CYS A 938 -4.39 -24.44 -5.27
C CYS A 938 -3.35 -24.92 -4.24
N GLU A 939 -2.51 -25.92 -4.55
CA GLU A 939 -1.49 -26.39 -3.61
C GLU A 939 -0.17 -25.60 -3.74
N MET A 940 0.02 -24.80 -4.81
CA MET A 940 1.22 -23.99 -5.04
C MET A 940 1.11 -22.67 -4.27
N ASN A 941 1.87 -22.52 -3.17
CA ASN A 941 1.83 -21.33 -2.30
C ASN A 941 3.18 -20.61 -2.20
N SER A 942 4.29 -21.30 -2.43
CA SER A 942 5.64 -20.78 -2.20
C SER A 942 6.20 -19.92 -3.35
N GLY A 943 5.75 -20.18 -4.57
CA GLY A 943 6.20 -19.51 -5.79
C GLY A 943 5.03 -18.93 -6.61
N GLU A 944 5.33 -18.46 -7.81
CA GLU A 944 4.27 -18.04 -8.74
C GLU A 944 3.48 -19.26 -9.22
N GLU A 945 2.17 -19.25 -8.97
CA GLU A 945 1.30 -20.41 -9.07
C GLU A 945 1.12 -20.93 -10.50
N LEU A 946 1.06 -20.06 -11.51
CA LEU A 946 0.86 -20.44 -12.91
C LEU A 946 2.13 -21.06 -13.49
N ILE A 947 3.29 -20.48 -13.24
CA ILE A 947 4.59 -20.98 -13.70
C ILE A 947 4.86 -22.34 -13.05
N CYS A 948 4.62 -22.49 -11.74
CA CYS A 948 4.80 -23.77 -11.05
C CYS A 948 3.86 -24.85 -11.61
N THR A 949 2.60 -24.51 -11.86
CA THR A 949 1.62 -25.45 -12.43
C THR A 949 1.96 -25.86 -13.85
N GLU A 950 2.30 -24.93 -14.73
CA GLU A 950 2.67 -25.25 -16.11
C GLU A 950 3.99 -26.03 -16.19
N CYS A 951 4.97 -25.70 -15.34
CA CYS A 951 6.20 -26.49 -15.19
C CYS A 951 5.91 -27.97 -14.90
N LEU A 952 4.92 -28.23 -14.04
CA LEU A 952 4.48 -29.56 -13.65
C LEU A 952 3.77 -30.30 -14.81
N PHE A 953 2.83 -29.65 -15.48
CA PHE A 953 2.04 -30.26 -16.57
C PHE A 953 2.81 -30.40 -17.89
N GLU A 954 3.83 -29.58 -18.11
CA GLU A 954 4.78 -29.74 -19.23
C GLU A 954 5.88 -30.77 -18.93
N ASN A 955 5.83 -31.44 -17.78
CA ASN A 955 6.79 -32.46 -17.34
C ASN A 955 8.25 -31.99 -17.37
N GLN A 956 8.52 -30.71 -17.07
CA GLN A 956 9.87 -30.14 -17.22
C GLN A 956 10.92 -30.75 -16.28
N LEU A 957 10.47 -31.42 -15.21
CA LEU A 957 11.30 -32.05 -14.17
C LEU A 957 11.51 -33.56 -14.40
N ASP A 958 10.87 -34.18 -15.38
CA ASP A 958 10.90 -35.64 -15.54
C ASP A 958 12.28 -36.16 -16.00
N ASP A 959 12.96 -35.41 -16.88
CA ASP A 959 14.30 -35.75 -17.40
C ASP A 959 15.46 -35.37 -16.46
N LEU A 960 15.16 -34.70 -15.34
CA LEU A 960 16.15 -34.22 -14.38
C LEU A 960 16.33 -35.21 -13.22
N GLU A 961 17.57 -35.33 -12.74
CA GLU A 961 17.84 -36.03 -11.48
C GLU A 961 17.24 -35.26 -10.29
N PRO A 962 16.97 -35.90 -9.13
CA PRO A 962 16.39 -35.22 -7.96
C PRO A 962 17.18 -33.98 -7.54
N GLU A 963 18.51 -34.02 -7.60
CA GLU A 963 19.42 -32.91 -7.26
C GLU A 963 19.33 -31.78 -8.30
N GLU A 964 19.17 -32.11 -9.57
CA GLU A 964 19.01 -31.14 -10.66
C GLU A 964 17.62 -30.47 -10.60
N ALA A 965 16.58 -31.24 -10.28
CA ALA A 965 15.21 -30.75 -10.15
C ALA A 965 15.09 -29.75 -8.99
N VAL A 966 15.62 -30.09 -7.81
CA VAL A 966 15.59 -29.19 -6.64
C VAL A 966 16.42 -27.92 -6.87
N ALA A 967 17.56 -28.05 -7.57
CA ALA A 967 18.37 -26.92 -7.98
C ALA A 967 17.60 -25.96 -8.89
N LEU A 968 16.88 -26.46 -9.89
CA LEU A 968 16.03 -25.63 -10.75
C LEU A 968 14.89 -24.96 -9.97
N MET A 969 14.23 -25.71 -9.08
CA MET A 969 13.12 -25.21 -8.25
C MET A 969 13.54 -24.09 -7.29
N SER A 970 14.83 -23.97 -6.96
CA SER A 970 15.34 -22.83 -6.18
C SER A 970 15.02 -21.48 -6.83
N ALA A 971 14.81 -21.45 -8.16
CA ALA A 971 14.45 -20.25 -8.90
C ALA A 971 13.09 -19.66 -8.52
N PHE A 972 12.14 -20.49 -8.03
CA PHE A 972 10.80 -20.05 -7.62
C PHE A 972 10.80 -19.29 -6.30
N VAL A 973 11.72 -19.62 -5.39
CA VAL A 973 11.71 -19.13 -4.00
C VAL A 973 12.80 -18.10 -3.71
N PHE A 974 13.80 -17.98 -4.57
CA PHE A 974 14.90 -17.06 -4.39
C PHE A 974 14.50 -15.61 -4.67
N GLN A 975 14.73 -14.71 -3.71
CA GLN A 975 14.21 -13.34 -3.77
C GLN A 975 15.24 -12.27 -4.15
N GLN A 976 16.55 -12.52 -4.03
CA GLN A 976 17.55 -11.46 -4.27
C GLN A 976 17.82 -11.23 -5.76
N ARG A 977 17.94 -9.96 -6.14
CA ARG A 977 18.14 -9.51 -7.53
C ARG A 977 19.60 -9.53 -8.00
N ASN A 978 20.54 -9.30 -7.08
CA ASN A 978 21.96 -9.17 -7.42
C ASN A 978 22.71 -10.36 -6.84
N THR A 979 23.16 -11.26 -7.71
CA THR A 979 24.04 -12.36 -7.37
C THR A 979 25.06 -12.56 -8.48
N SER A 980 26.18 -13.16 -8.13
CA SER A 980 27.08 -13.84 -9.07
C SER A 980 26.28 -14.76 -10.01
N GLU A 981 26.71 -14.84 -11.27
CA GLU A 981 26.12 -15.78 -12.23
C GLU A 981 26.58 -17.20 -11.90
N PRO A 982 25.65 -18.17 -11.76
CA PRO A 982 26.00 -19.53 -11.41
C PRO A 982 26.65 -20.27 -12.59
N SER A 983 27.61 -21.13 -12.29
CA SER A 983 28.15 -22.12 -13.22
C SER A 983 27.19 -23.31 -13.31
N LEU A 984 26.49 -23.43 -14.44
CA LEU A 984 25.46 -24.45 -14.63
C LEU A 984 25.95 -25.60 -15.52
N THR A 985 25.52 -26.82 -15.19
CA THR A 985 25.68 -27.96 -16.10
C THR A 985 24.89 -27.74 -17.39
N PRO A 986 25.27 -28.37 -18.52
CA PRO A 986 24.53 -28.22 -19.78
C PRO A 986 23.04 -28.58 -19.66
N LYS A 987 22.70 -29.61 -18.86
CA LYS A 987 21.33 -30.01 -18.57
C LYS A 987 20.55 -28.91 -17.82
N LEU A 988 21.13 -28.36 -16.74
CA LEU A 988 20.51 -27.28 -15.97
C LEU A 988 20.36 -26.00 -16.78
N SER A 989 21.32 -25.68 -17.66
CA SER A 989 21.23 -24.53 -18.56
C SER A 989 20.08 -24.67 -19.56
N MET A 990 19.89 -25.85 -20.14
CA MET A 990 18.73 -26.14 -20.99
C MET A 990 17.42 -26.07 -20.21
N ALA A 991 17.36 -26.63 -19.00
CA ALA A 991 16.17 -26.59 -18.15
C ALA A 991 15.79 -25.16 -17.74
N LYS A 992 16.78 -24.35 -17.34
CA LYS A 992 16.61 -22.91 -17.06
C LYS A 992 15.99 -22.19 -18.25
N LYS A 993 16.47 -22.46 -19.47
CA LYS A 993 15.94 -21.83 -20.68
C LYS A 993 14.47 -22.21 -20.93
N ARG A 994 14.11 -23.49 -20.82
CA ARG A 994 12.72 -23.96 -20.98
C ARG A 994 11.78 -23.30 -19.96
N LEU A 995 12.18 -23.27 -18.69
CA LEU A 995 11.39 -22.65 -17.63
C LEU A 995 11.20 -21.14 -17.87
N TYR A 996 12.25 -20.44 -18.32
CA TYR A 996 12.17 -19.02 -18.63
C TYR A 996 11.27 -18.72 -19.84
N GLU A 997 11.32 -19.55 -20.89
CA GLU A 997 10.41 -19.45 -22.05
C GLU A 997 8.94 -19.64 -21.64
N THR A 998 8.68 -20.53 -20.69
CA THR A 998 7.33 -20.77 -20.11
C THR A 998 6.82 -19.53 -19.40
N ALA A 999 7.65 -18.90 -18.57
CA ALA A 999 7.28 -17.66 -17.88
C ALA A 999 6.99 -16.51 -18.85
N ILE A 1000 7.78 -16.35 -19.92
CA ILE A 1000 7.50 -15.35 -20.96
C ILE A 1000 6.18 -15.64 -21.68
N ARG A 1001 5.89 -16.90 -22.00
CA ARG A 1001 4.62 -17.31 -22.62
C ARG A 1001 3.43 -16.92 -21.74
N LEU A 1002 3.51 -17.20 -20.44
CA LEU A 1002 2.48 -16.81 -19.47
C LEU A 1002 2.35 -15.30 -19.31
N GLY A 1003 3.47 -14.56 -19.32
CA GLY A 1003 3.45 -13.09 -19.32
C GLY A 1003 2.70 -12.51 -20.54
N LYS A 1004 2.93 -13.06 -21.74
CA LYS A 1004 2.23 -12.66 -22.96
C LYS A 1004 0.74 -12.95 -22.90
N LEU A 1005 0.36 -14.09 -22.33
CA LEU A 1005 -1.02 -14.49 -22.15
C LEU A 1005 -1.76 -13.52 -21.23
N GLN A 1006 -1.14 -13.14 -20.10
CA GLN A 1006 -1.73 -12.15 -19.18
C GLN A 1006 -1.91 -10.77 -19.85
N ALA A 1007 -0.94 -10.33 -20.64
CA ALA A 1007 -1.02 -9.07 -21.37
C ALA A 1007 -2.14 -9.06 -22.42
N GLN A 1008 -2.43 -10.20 -23.05
CA GLN A 1008 -3.52 -10.35 -24.03
C GLN A 1008 -4.90 -10.05 -23.41
N PHE A 1009 -5.10 -10.42 -22.14
CA PHE A 1009 -6.33 -10.17 -21.39
C PHE A 1009 -6.31 -8.85 -20.59
N ARG A 1010 -5.50 -7.87 -21.02
CA ARG A 1010 -5.41 -6.50 -20.47
C ARG A 1010 -4.98 -6.41 -19.01
N LEU A 1011 -4.29 -7.43 -18.48
CA LEU A 1011 -3.67 -7.33 -17.17
C LEU A 1011 -2.40 -6.45 -17.25
N PRO A 1012 -2.12 -5.60 -16.24
CA PRO A 1012 -0.99 -4.67 -16.27
C PRO A 1012 0.34 -5.38 -15.94
N VAL A 1013 0.78 -6.27 -16.84
CA VAL A 1013 1.97 -7.11 -16.65
C VAL A 1013 2.90 -6.97 -17.86
N ASP A 1014 4.15 -6.57 -17.62
CA ASP A 1014 5.20 -6.67 -18.63
C ASP A 1014 5.76 -8.10 -18.68
N CYS A 1015 5.90 -8.66 -19.88
CA CYS A 1015 6.26 -10.07 -20.07
C CYS A 1015 7.66 -10.39 -19.56
N GLU A 1016 8.63 -9.49 -19.77
CA GLU A 1016 10.03 -9.71 -19.37
C GLU A 1016 10.23 -9.42 -17.89
N GLU A 1017 9.57 -8.39 -17.37
CA GLU A 1017 9.59 -8.07 -15.94
C GLU A 1017 8.97 -9.22 -15.13
N TYR A 1018 7.84 -9.78 -15.59
CA TYR A 1018 7.19 -10.93 -14.96
C TYR A 1018 8.11 -12.15 -14.85
N ALA A 1019 8.80 -12.51 -15.93
CA ALA A 1019 9.74 -13.63 -15.89
C ALA A 1019 10.95 -13.35 -14.98
N ARG A 1020 11.50 -12.13 -15.01
CA ARG A 1020 12.70 -11.75 -14.24
C ARG A 1020 12.43 -11.60 -12.74
N ASP A 1021 11.27 -11.08 -12.36
CA ASP A 1021 10.94 -10.86 -10.95
C ASP A 1021 10.53 -12.15 -10.24
N ASN A 1022 9.88 -13.08 -10.94
CA ASN A 1022 9.42 -14.36 -10.39
C ASN A 1022 10.45 -15.49 -10.48
N LEU A 1023 11.35 -15.50 -11.46
CA LEU A 1023 12.37 -16.54 -11.61
C LEU A 1023 13.78 -15.99 -11.40
N LYS A 1024 14.43 -16.39 -10.31
CA LYS A 1024 15.79 -15.95 -9.98
C LYS A 1024 16.74 -17.12 -9.81
N PHE A 1025 17.62 -17.31 -10.79
CA PHE A 1025 18.50 -18.49 -10.87
C PHE A 1025 19.80 -18.39 -10.06
N GLY A 1026 19.98 -17.36 -9.21
CA GLY A 1026 21.26 -17.07 -8.55
C GLY A 1026 21.79 -18.16 -7.61
N LEU A 1027 20.92 -18.99 -7.03
CA LEU A 1027 21.31 -20.06 -6.09
C LEU A 1027 21.21 -21.48 -6.67
N VAL A 1028 20.99 -21.63 -7.98
CA VAL A 1028 20.83 -22.95 -8.61
C VAL A 1028 22.06 -23.83 -8.40
N GLU A 1029 23.26 -23.28 -8.62
CA GLU A 1029 24.54 -24.00 -8.39
C GLU A 1029 24.73 -24.39 -6.92
N VAL A 1030 24.47 -23.46 -6.01
CA VAL A 1030 24.60 -23.66 -4.56
C VAL A 1030 23.69 -24.79 -4.07
N VAL A 1031 22.43 -24.79 -4.52
CA VAL A 1031 21.45 -25.81 -4.15
C VAL A 1031 21.79 -27.16 -4.77
N TYR A 1032 22.30 -27.18 -6.01
CA TYR A 1032 22.74 -28.40 -6.67
C TYR A 1032 23.87 -29.10 -5.91
N GLU A 1033 24.91 -28.34 -5.53
CA GLU A 1033 26.04 -28.88 -4.76
C GLU A 1033 25.63 -29.23 -3.32
N TRP A 1034 24.70 -28.47 -2.72
CA TRP A 1034 24.10 -28.85 -1.44
C TRP A 1034 23.35 -30.19 -1.51
N ALA A 1035 22.54 -30.40 -2.54
CA ALA A 1035 21.78 -31.64 -2.72
C ALA A 1035 22.69 -32.86 -2.92
N LYS A 1036 23.88 -32.67 -3.52
CA LYS A 1036 24.91 -33.72 -3.66
C LYS A 1036 25.63 -34.12 -2.38
N GLY A 1037 25.47 -33.36 -1.29
CA GLY A 1037 26.12 -33.66 -0.02
C GLY A 1037 27.36 -32.81 0.31
N THR A 1038 27.64 -31.75 -0.47
CA THR A 1038 28.77 -30.86 -0.20
C THR A 1038 28.60 -30.13 1.16
N PRO A 1039 29.65 -30.01 2.00
CA PRO A 1039 29.58 -29.30 3.28
C PRO A 1039 29.09 -27.86 3.15
N PHE A 1040 28.46 -27.32 4.21
CA PHE A 1040 27.88 -25.97 4.16
C PHE A 1040 28.93 -24.87 3.96
N ALA A 1041 30.13 -25.06 4.50
CA ALA A 1041 31.24 -24.12 4.35
C ALA A 1041 31.63 -23.91 2.87
N ASP A 1042 31.73 -24.99 2.11
CA ASP A 1042 32.19 -24.96 0.72
C ASP A 1042 31.15 -24.32 -0.20
N ILE A 1043 29.85 -24.60 0.03
CA ILE A 1043 28.78 -23.96 -0.78
C ILE A 1043 28.67 -22.45 -0.52
N CYS A 1044 29.10 -21.97 0.64
CA CYS A 1044 29.12 -20.53 0.95
C CYS A 1044 30.21 -19.80 0.15
N GLU A 1045 31.25 -20.50 -0.33
CA GLU A 1045 32.31 -19.90 -1.15
C GLU A 1045 31.89 -19.76 -2.63
N LEU A 1046 30.88 -20.52 -3.07
CA LEU A 1046 30.38 -20.50 -4.45
C LEU A 1046 29.56 -19.23 -4.78
N THR A 1047 29.10 -18.49 -3.77
CA THR A 1047 28.21 -17.34 -3.96
C THR A 1047 28.54 -16.18 -3.03
N ASP A 1048 28.19 -14.97 -3.46
CA ASP A 1048 28.26 -13.75 -2.66
C ASP A 1048 27.02 -13.55 -1.77
N VAL A 1049 26.06 -14.48 -1.81
CA VAL A 1049 24.84 -14.45 -1.01
C VAL A 1049 25.15 -14.75 0.47
N PRO A 1050 24.66 -13.94 1.42
CA PRO A 1050 24.85 -14.20 2.85
C PRO A 1050 24.26 -15.54 3.29
N GLU A 1051 24.94 -16.22 4.22
CA GLU A 1051 24.68 -17.59 4.65
C GLU A 1051 23.24 -17.79 5.16
N GLY A 1052 22.70 -16.83 5.92
CA GLY A 1052 21.32 -16.87 6.41
C GLY A 1052 20.26 -16.80 5.31
N MET A 1053 20.57 -16.17 4.17
CA MET A 1053 19.69 -16.14 3.00
C MET A 1053 19.71 -17.47 2.25
N ILE A 1054 20.86 -18.14 2.19
CA ILE A 1054 20.99 -19.50 1.62
C ILE A 1054 20.10 -20.44 2.43
N VAL A 1055 20.27 -20.47 3.76
CA VAL A 1055 19.46 -21.31 4.66
C VAL A 1055 17.96 -21.02 4.48
N ARG A 1056 17.56 -19.75 4.48
CA ARG A 1056 16.15 -19.38 4.27
C ARG A 1056 15.60 -19.85 2.93
N THR A 1057 16.41 -19.78 1.87
CA THR A 1057 16.00 -20.21 0.53
C THR A 1057 15.81 -21.73 0.51
N ILE A 1058 16.71 -22.51 1.11
CA ILE A 1058 16.60 -23.97 1.15
C ILE A 1058 15.41 -24.43 2.02
N VAL A 1059 15.15 -23.76 3.15
CA VAL A 1059 13.96 -24.06 3.98
C VAL A 1059 12.66 -23.80 3.21
N ARG A 1060 12.57 -22.68 2.48
CA ARG A 1060 11.42 -22.40 1.59
C ARG A 1060 11.32 -23.37 0.42
N LEU A 1061 12.47 -23.78 -0.13
CA LEU A 1061 12.52 -24.77 -1.20
C LEU A 1061 11.96 -26.12 -0.75
N ASP A 1062 12.19 -26.50 0.51
CA ASP A 1062 11.59 -27.68 1.10
C ASP A 1062 10.07 -27.55 1.32
N GLU A 1063 9.55 -26.36 1.65
CA GLU A 1063 8.11 -26.06 1.59
C GLU A 1063 7.59 -26.29 0.15
N THR A 1064 8.27 -25.76 -0.87
CA THR A 1064 7.91 -25.95 -2.29
C THR A 1064 7.98 -27.41 -2.74
N CYS A 1065 8.97 -28.17 -2.28
CA CYS A 1065 9.07 -29.61 -2.58
C CYS A 1065 7.87 -30.38 -2.01
N ARG A 1066 7.37 -30.00 -0.83
CA ARG A 1066 6.13 -30.58 -0.27
C ARG A 1066 4.91 -30.21 -1.11
N GLU A 1067 4.81 -28.98 -1.59
CA GLU A 1067 3.72 -28.54 -2.48
C GLU A 1067 3.71 -29.34 -3.79
N PHE A 1068 4.87 -29.49 -4.45
CA PHE A 1068 5.03 -30.30 -5.65
C PHE A 1068 4.74 -31.78 -5.41
N LYS A 1069 5.16 -32.32 -4.25
CA LYS A 1069 4.83 -33.69 -3.85
C LYS A 1069 3.32 -33.89 -3.71
N ASN A 1070 2.62 -32.97 -3.03
CA ASN A 1070 1.18 -33.03 -2.84
C ASN A 1070 0.43 -32.88 -4.18
N ALA A 1071 0.89 -31.97 -5.04
CA ALA A 1071 0.35 -31.81 -6.39
C ALA A 1071 0.54 -33.06 -7.27
N ALA A 1072 1.71 -33.68 -7.21
CA ALA A 1072 1.98 -34.93 -7.92
C ALA A 1072 1.04 -36.07 -7.45
N ALA A 1073 0.71 -36.11 -6.15
CA ALA A 1073 -0.29 -37.05 -5.62
C ALA A 1073 -1.69 -36.79 -6.18
N ILE A 1074 -2.11 -35.51 -6.27
CA ILE A 1074 -3.41 -35.12 -6.86
C ILE A 1074 -3.48 -35.50 -8.35
N MET A 1075 -2.38 -35.36 -9.09
CA MET A 1075 -2.28 -35.77 -10.50
C MET A 1075 -2.22 -37.28 -10.70
N GLY A 1076 -1.88 -38.06 -9.67
CA GLY A 1076 -1.59 -39.49 -9.78
C GLY A 1076 -0.19 -39.81 -10.35
N ASN A 1077 0.72 -38.84 -10.42
CA ASN A 1077 2.09 -39.07 -10.89
C ASN A 1077 3.00 -39.57 -9.75
N SER A 1078 3.04 -40.90 -9.57
CA SER A 1078 3.83 -41.54 -8.52
C SER A 1078 5.35 -41.41 -8.70
N ALA A 1079 5.84 -41.30 -9.93
CA ALA A 1079 7.27 -41.12 -10.22
C ALA A 1079 7.76 -39.76 -9.73
N LEU A 1080 7.01 -38.71 -10.06
CA LEU A 1080 7.32 -37.36 -9.62
C LEU A 1080 7.18 -37.20 -8.10
N HIS A 1081 6.16 -37.81 -7.49
CA HIS A 1081 6.01 -37.83 -6.03
C HIS A 1081 7.28 -38.37 -5.33
N LYS A 1082 7.78 -39.54 -5.77
CA LYS A 1082 9.01 -40.15 -5.23
C LYS A 1082 10.24 -39.29 -5.50
N LYS A 1083 10.32 -38.67 -6.68
CA LYS A 1083 11.42 -37.75 -7.04
C LYS A 1083 11.46 -36.55 -6.09
N MET A 1084 10.32 -35.90 -5.85
CA MET A 1084 10.21 -34.75 -4.94
C MET A 1084 10.48 -35.13 -3.48
N GLU A 1085 10.09 -36.32 -3.05
CA GLU A 1085 10.43 -36.85 -1.73
C GLU A 1085 11.94 -37.08 -1.56
N THR A 1086 12.58 -37.67 -2.58
CA THR A 1086 14.04 -37.88 -2.60
C THR A 1086 14.79 -36.54 -2.60
N ALA A 1087 14.35 -35.59 -3.43
CA ALA A 1087 14.89 -34.24 -3.49
C ALA A 1087 14.76 -33.49 -2.15
N SER A 1088 13.59 -33.56 -1.49
CA SER A 1088 13.36 -32.97 -0.17
C SER A 1088 14.29 -33.58 0.89
N ASN A 1089 14.47 -34.90 0.89
CA ASN A 1089 15.38 -35.57 1.82
C ASN A 1089 16.86 -35.21 1.57
N ALA A 1090 17.27 -35.00 0.31
CA ALA A 1090 18.63 -34.62 -0.03
C ALA A 1090 19.03 -33.24 0.53
N ILE A 1091 18.08 -32.28 0.56
CA ILE A 1091 18.34 -30.93 1.08
C ILE A 1091 18.14 -30.82 2.60
N LYS A 1092 17.38 -31.74 3.22
CA LYS A 1092 17.05 -31.79 4.66
C LYS A 1092 18.20 -32.32 5.52
N ARG A 1093 19.26 -31.52 5.69
CA ARG A 1093 20.40 -31.91 6.54
C ARG A 1093 21.07 -30.74 7.25
N ASP A 1094 21.83 -31.11 8.28
CA ASP A 1094 22.79 -30.26 9.00
C ASP A 1094 22.23 -28.89 9.43
N ILE A 1095 23.02 -27.83 9.25
CA ILE A 1095 22.72 -26.48 9.75
C ILE A 1095 21.42 -25.87 9.21
N VAL A 1096 21.00 -26.26 8.00
CA VAL A 1096 19.84 -25.66 7.32
C VAL A 1096 18.54 -25.92 8.08
N PHE A 1097 18.39 -27.11 8.67
CA PHE A 1097 17.20 -27.54 9.42
C PHE A 1097 17.49 -27.69 10.92
N SER A 1098 18.45 -26.92 11.43
CA SER A 1098 18.71 -26.87 12.87
C SER A 1098 17.47 -26.37 13.63
N ALA A 1099 17.12 -27.08 14.70
CA ALA A 1099 15.94 -26.75 15.50
C ALA A 1099 16.11 -25.38 16.19
N SER A 1100 15.03 -24.59 16.22
CA SER A 1100 15.00 -23.30 16.90
C SER A 1100 15.26 -23.46 18.40
N LEU A 1101 16.12 -22.58 18.94
CA LEU A 1101 16.47 -22.50 20.35
C LEU A 1101 15.30 -22.06 21.23
N TYR A 1102 14.32 -21.35 20.65
CA TYR A 1102 13.09 -20.97 21.36
C TYR A 1102 12.17 -22.17 21.64
N ILE A 1103 12.21 -23.19 20.79
CA ILE A 1103 11.35 -24.39 20.89
C ILE A 1103 12.00 -25.45 21.77
N THR A 1104 13.25 -25.78 21.45
CA THR A 1104 13.98 -26.88 22.09
C THR A 1104 14.52 -26.53 23.47
N GLY A 1105 14.38 -25.27 23.89
CA GLY A 1105 15.03 -24.73 25.09
C GLY A 1105 16.56 -24.71 24.94
N LEU A 1106 17.25 -24.17 25.97
CA LEU A 1106 18.70 -24.27 26.09
C LEU A 1106 19.12 -25.11 27.26
#